data_AF-A0A1L5NL11-F1
#
_entry.id   AF-A0A1L5NL11-F1
#
_cell.length_a   1.000
_cell.length_b   1.000
_cell.length_c   1.000
_cell.angle_alpha   90.00
_cell.angle_beta   90.00
_cell.angle_gamma   90.00
#
_symmetry.space_group_name_H-M   'P 1'
#
loop_
_entity.id
_entity.type
_entity.pdbx_description
1 polymer ?
#
loop_
_entity_poly.entity_id
_entity_poly.type
_entity_poly.pdbx_seq_one_letter_code
_entity_poly.pdbx_strand_id
1 'polypeptide(L)'
;MTSQLLHIVIATDSREPSGMGEHMLTLGQALGTYYKVTLAAPPNCALLTRAVCRGLAIKDADDPAAFEKWLCSSGASLLHIHAGIGWEGHEIARVGCVCGIPVIRTEHLPYLLTDAEQIAQYHRSILTVAHHIVVSEASRKSFERNGVDPARLTVVRNGIYALERGESDADGIGERALQSRPTLLTVARFSKQKDHAALIRAMPTVVAAHPTALLLLVGEGEEMNAIQDLVDGLALRDHVQFLGHRNDVANFMMNADLFVLPSRFEGLPLAVLEAMSVGLTVVATRIGGTIEALGEDHPFLAEPENPSSLADVLIDALSDPIRARSIGQSGMDRFHSAFSADRMATETVAVYQRFLPAKTEVERGHPFMEKTRIGFIGVGGIARRHLDILTGFDDVALVAFADPDLGRASEAASRFGAKAFTSHQAMLDDEALDAVYICIPPFAHGDAERDLIRRDVPFFVEKPITLDLALAEELAAMITGAKLITAVGYHWRYLDTVEEARRLLVENPAQLLSGYWLDQTPPPQWWWKIDRSGGQMIEQTTHIIDLARYLIGEVTDVYGRVGFKDRSEFPGLDVPAVATATMTFESGVIANISSTCLLGWNHRVGLNIFADRLAIELTDHDIMVDVGAGRPVRQAEGDPVWREDRDFVDAVRGQENHIRCAYSDALATHRIALAVAASARQDEPVKLDPPVFERRPMAPLQHQSRKEEPQSPPPGHRRIRSLGIERAGKAFFLEYEEGPPADGHIRLETLYSGFSAGTELTFMKNTNPYFRSRFDGERGVFVEGEADLHYPVPFLGYMEVARVSETRAAGFANGDVVATTFAHKSGHTADPCHDLLVPLPIDIDPVLGVFVAQMGPIAANGILHADSEAFGSSVPYLGAGIEGRNVVVLGAGTVGLMTALFAQKCGASNVIVADPSQFRQNRAHDLGLAAMEEELVWQYVKARWHNGGRDRGADVVFQTRAQATSLHTALKTLRPQGTVIDLAFYQGGAQALRLGEEFHHNGLNIRCAQINRVPRGLGASWDRCRLAQETVGLMRSHGSAIRDHMITHVVPFDDAPQFLADLVTNRPEFLQIVFKVQE
;
A
#
# COMPACT_ATOMS: atom_id res chain seq x y z
N MET A 1 35.17 8.56 26.46
CA MET A 1 34.59 7.36 27.10
C MET A 1 33.25 7.75 27.70
N THR A 2 32.23 7.86 26.84
CA THR A 2 30.84 8.12 27.23
C THR A 2 30.23 6.81 27.70
N SER A 3 29.83 6.75 28.97
CA SER A 3 28.97 5.68 29.49
C SER A 3 27.72 5.60 28.62
N GLN A 4 27.53 4.51 27.86
CA GLN A 4 26.29 4.30 27.09
C GLN A 4 25.09 4.42 28.05
N LEU A 5 24.21 5.39 27.78
CA LEU A 5 22.96 5.55 28.52
C LEU A 5 22.04 4.38 28.16
N LEU A 6 21.34 3.83 29.15
CA LEU A 6 20.33 2.80 28.91
C LEU A 6 19.21 3.37 28.04
N HIS A 7 18.60 2.52 27.22
CA HIS A 7 17.57 2.90 26.27
C HIS A 7 16.17 2.61 26.84
N ILE A 8 15.34 3.65 26.94
CA ILE A 8 13.95 3.57 27.41
C ILE A 8 13.01 3.88 26.25
N VAL A 9 12.00 3.03 26.06
CA VAL A 9 10.95 3.25 25.06
C VAL A 9 9.67 3.65 25.78
N ILE A 10 9.14 4.85 25.49
CA ILE A 10 7.88 5.36 26.02
C ILE A 10 6.81 5.18 24.94
N ALA A 11 5.75 4.42 25.20
CA ALA A 11 4.83 3.97 24.17
C ALA A 11 3.34 4.14 24.53
N THR A 12 2.51 4.35 23.50
CA THR A 12 1.03 4.24 23.59
C THR A 12 0.48 3.84 22.23
N ASP A 13 -0.64 3.12 22.19
CA ASP A 13 -1.42 2.84 20.97
C ASP A 13 -2.62 3.80 20.82
N SER A 14 -2.74 4.79 21.71
CA SER A 14 -3.76 5.83 21.60
C SER A 14 -3.50 6.74 20.39
N ARG A 15 -4.52 6.90 19.54
CA ARG A 15 -4.46 7.83 18.39
C ARG A 15 -4.65 9.29 18.81
N GLU A 16 -5.31 9.53 19.94
CA GLU A 16 -5.59 10.86 20.49
C GLU A 16 -5.15 10.96 21.97
N PRO A 17 -3.83 10.87 22.26
CA PRO A 17 -3.35 10.77 23.62
C PRO A 17 -3.56 12.05 24.46
N SER A 18 -3.96 13.17 23.86
CA SER A 18 -4.30 14.45 24.52
C SER A 18 -3.38 14.79 25.71
N GLY A 19 -3.91 14.89 26.94
CA GLY A 19 -3.14 15.19 28.15
C GLY A 19 -2.13 14.08 28.53
N MET A 20 -2.42 12.82 28.26
CA MET A 20 -1.42 11.75 28.39
C MET A 20 -0.25 11.98 27.42
N GLY A 21 -0.52 12.47 26.22
CA GLY A 21 0.51 12.82 25.23
C GLY A 21 1.42 13.94 25.75
N GLU A 22 0.86 15.00 26.35
CA GLU A 22 1.67 16.05 27.01
C GLU A 22 2.57 15.51 28.11
N HIS A 23 2.02 14.61 28.93
CA HIS A 23 2.80 13.95 29.97
C HIS A 23 3.96 13.15 29.36
N MET A 24 3.70 12.34 28.33
CA MET A 24 4.72 11.53 27.67
C MET A 24 5.85 12.39 27.10
N LEU A 25 5.52 13.52 26.46
CA LEU A 25 6.51 14.45 25.92
C LEU A 25 7.36 15.09 27.01
N THR A 26 6.71 15.52 28.09
CA THR A 26 7.38 16.18 29.22
C THR A 26 8.28 15.21 29.97
N LEU A 27 7.78 13.99 30.23
CA LEU A 27 8.53 12.92 30.85
C LEU A 27 9.71 12.50 29.96
N GLY A 28 9.49 12.30 28.67
CA GLY A 28 10.55 11.91 27.73
C GLY A 28 11.68 12.92 27.66
N GLN A 29 11.36 14.22 27.63
CA GLN A 29 12.34 15.30 27.65
C GLN A 29 13.14 15.32 28.97
N ALA A 30 12.47 15.23 30.11
CA ALA A 30 13.14 15.23 31.41
C ALA A 30 14.01 13.97 31.61
N LEU A 31 13.53 12.79 31.16
CA LEU A 31 14.27 11.53 31.18
C LEU A 31 15.48 11.52 30.26
N GLY A 32 15.52 12.36 29.22
CA GLY A 32 16.66 12.50 28.31
C GLY A 32 17.98 12.86 29.00
N THR A 33 17.92 13.41 30.22
CA THR A 33 19.11 13.68 31.05
C THR A 33 19.70 12.42 31.70
N TYR A 34 18.91 11.35 31.83
CA TYR A 34 19.28 10.09 32.48
C TYR A 34 19.45 8.93 31.50
N TYR A 35 18.68 8.94 30.40
CA TYR A 35 18.53 7.80 29.50
C TYR A 35 18.45 8.25 28.04
N LYS A 36 18.76 7.33 27.11
CA LYS A 36 18.30 7.48 25.73
C LYS A 36 16.81 7.19 25.69
N VAL A 37 16.00 8.11 25.15
CA VAL A 37 14.54 7.97 25.12
C VAL A 37 14.03 7.92 23.68
N THR A 38 13.21 6.92 23.38
CA THR A 38 12.44 6.85 22.13
C THR A 38 10.96 6.86 22.45
N LEU A 39 10.19 7.73 21.79
CA LEU A 39 8.75 7.81 21.94
C LEU A 39 8.06 7.04 20.80
N ALA A 40 7.20 6.08 21.14
CA ALA A 40 6.50 5.23 20.19
C ALA A 40 4.97 5.47 20.21
N ALA A 41 4.38 5.66 19.03
CA ALA A 41 2.93 5.85 18.88
C ALA A 41 2.47 5.52 17.45
N PRO A 42 1.16 5.38 17.19
CA PRO A 42 0.65 5.17 15.83
C PRO A 42 0.98 6.34 14.87
N PRO A 43 1.13 6.07 13.56
CA PRO A 43 1.40 7.07 12.54
C PRO A 43 0.17 7.98 12.40
N ASN A 44 0.41 9.25 12.09
CA ASN A 44 -0.59 10.34 12.10
C ASN A 44 -1.05 10.80 13.49
N CYS A 45 -0.53 10.24 14.58
CA CYS A 45 -0.68 10.85 15.88
C CYS A 45 0.17 12.13 15.97
N ALA A 46 -0.42 13.27 16.34
CA ALA A 46 0.30 14.53 16.54
C ALA A 46 1.43 14.43 17.59
N LEU A 47 1.41 13.39 18.42
CA LEU A 47 2.41 13.14 19.46
C LEU A 47 3.82 12.97 18.89
N LEU A 48 4.00 12.19 17.81
CA LEU A 48 5.34 11.95 17.24
C LEU A 48 5.94 13.21 16.63
N THR A 49 5.15 14.00 15.89
CA THR A 49 5.60 15.28 15.33
C THR A 49 6.06 16.23 16.43
N ARG A 50 5.33 16.27 17.54
CA ARG A 50 5.67 17.13 18.69
C ARG A 50 6.88 16.61 19.46
N ALA A 51 7.09 15.29 19.50
CA ALA A 51 8.28 14.68 20.06
C ALA A 51 9.54 15.06 19.28
N VAL A 52 9.45 15.07 17.94
CA VAL A 52 10.53 15.55 17.05
C VAL A 52 10.88 17.01 17.34
N CYS A 53 9.88 17.89 17.48
CA CYS A 53 10.13 19.28 17.84
C CYS A 53 10.82 19.47 19.21
N ARG A 54 10.76 18.46 20.09
CA ARG A 54 11.46 18.44 21.38
C ARG A 54 12.79 17.66 21.34
N GLY A 55 13.27 17.29 20.16
CA GLY A 55 14.53 16.57 19.98
C GLY A 55 14.52 15.10 20.43
N LEU A 56 13.33 14.49 20.55
CA LEU A 56 13.20 13.09 20.96
C LEU A 56 13.28 12.16 19.74
N ALA A 57 13.85 10.98 19.93
CA ALA A 57 13.76 9.91 18.94
C ALA A 57 12.32 9.39 18.88
N ILE A 58 11.86 9.00 17.70
CA ILE A 58 10.48 8.55 17.48
C ILE A 58 10.43 7.18 16.81
N LYS A 59 9.38 6.41 17.12
CA LYS A 59 9.12 5.09 16.54
C LYS A 59 7.64 4.90 16.21
N ASP A 60 7.36 4.39 15.01
CA ASP A 60 6.03 3.91 14.65
C ASP A 60 5.70 2.59 15.38
N ALA A 61 4.50 2.53 15.97
CA ALA A 61 3.96 1.36 16.67
C ALA A 61 2.58 0.88 16.14
N ASP A 62 2.16 1.22 14.92
CA ASP A 62 0.87 0.76 14.34
C ASP A 62 0.87 -0.75 14.04
N ASP A 63 1.99 -1.26 13.50
CA ASP A 63 2.18 -2.66 13.16
C ASP A 63 2.86 -3.40 14.32
N PRO A 64 2.14 -4.27 15.06
CA PRO A 64 2.71 -4.98 16.20
C PRO A 64 3.89 -5.88 15.83
N ALA A 65 3.91 -6.48 14.63
CA ALA A 65 4.98 -7.37 14.21
C ALA A 65 6.26 -6.60 13.86
N ALA A 66 6.12 -5.48 13.15
CA ALA A 66 7.24 -4.58 12.86
C ALA A 66 7.79 -3.93 14.14
N PHE A 67 6.90 -3.55 15.06
CA PHE A 67 7.28 -2.99 16.36
C PHE A 67 7.99 -4.04 17.23
N GLU A 68 7.51 -5.28 17.27
CA GLU A 68 8.15 -6.40 17.99
C GLU A 68 9.57 -6.67 17.47
N LYS A 69 9.73 -6.81 16.15
CA LYS A 69 11.05 -7.03 15.52
C LYS A 69 12.03 -5.91 15.85
N TRP A 70 11.58 -4.66 15.78
CA TRP A 70 12.41 -3.51 16.13
C TRP A 70 12.73 -3.49 17.62
N LEU A 71 11.73 -3.65 18.50
CA LEU A 71 11.93 -3.55 19.94
C LEU A 71 12.94 -4.59 20.44
N CYS A 72 12.83 -5.83 19.96
CA CYS A 72 13.75 -6.93 20.28
C CYS A 72 15.20 -6.66 19.82
N SER A 73 15.41 -5.84 18.78
CA SER A 73 16.75 -5.50 18.25
C SER A 73 17.24 -4.10 18.62
N SER A 74 16.39 -3.29 19.27
CA SER A 74 16.63 -1.88 19.62
C SER A 74 17.60 -1.66 20.79
N GLY A 75 17.91 -2.73 21.55
CA GLY A 75 18.66 -2.62 22.82
C GLY A 75 17.89 -1.91 23.94
N ALA A 76 16.56 -1.77 23.82
CA ALA A 76 15.72 -1.20 24.87
C ALA A 76 15.86 -1.99 26.18
N SER A 77 16.14 -1.27 27.27
CA SER A 77 16.31 -1.83 28.61
C SER A 77 14.99 -1.84 29.39
N LEU A 78 14.01 -1.03 28.98
CA LEU A 78 12.70 -0.92 29.61
C LEU A 78 11.68 -0.35 28.62
N LEU A 79 10.45 -0.86 28.69
CA LEU A 79 9.29 -0.37 27.94
C LEU A 79 8.30 0.26 28.91
N HIS A 80 8.00 1.55 28.72
CA HIS A 80 7.06 2.31 29.55
C HIS A 80 5.82 2.69 28.76
N ILE A 81 4.71 2.04 29.07
CA ILE A 81 3.43 2.19 28.39
C ILE A 81 2.56 3.20 29.14
N HIS A 82 1.85 4.06 28.40
CA HIS A 82 0.88 4.98 28.98
C HIS A 82 -0.53 4.68 28.50
N ALA A 83 -1.48 4.67 29.45
CA ALA A 83 -2.88 4.39 29.20
C ALA A 83 -3.80 5.44 29.84
N GLY A 84 -4.89 5.75 29.15
CA GLY A 84 -5.88 6.74 29.56
C GLY A 84 -6.99 6.09 30.37
N ILE A 85 -7.89 5.38 29.68
CA ILE A 85 -9.10 4.77 30.27
C ILE A 85 -8.94 3.28 30.58
N GLY A 86 -7.76 2.72 30.33
CA GLY A 86 -7.37 1.38 30.80
C GLY A 86 -7.32 0.31 29.72
N TRP A 87 -7.81 0.56 28.49
CA TRP A 87 -7.72 -0.40 27.39
C TRP A 87 -6.43 -0.26 26.57
N GLU A 88 -5.83 0.94 26.56
CA GLU A 88 -4.66 1.26 25.74
C GLU A 88 -3.45 0.43 26.18
N GLY A 89 -2.60 0.03 25.24
CA GLY A 89 -1.26 -0.49 25.47
C GLY A 89 -1.18 -1.96 25.90
N HIS A 90 -2.28 -2.72 25.84
CA HIS A 90 -2.25 -4.16 26.13
C HIS A 90 -1.38 -4.94 25.14
N GLU A 91 -1.49 -4.65 23.84
CA GLU A 91 -0.71 -5.34 22.81
C GLU A 91 0.77 -4.92 22.86
N ILE A 92 1.04 -3.63 23.09
CA ILE A 92 2.39 -3.12 23.31
C ILE A 92 3.05 -3.80 24.52
N ALA A 93 2.30 -4.06 25.60
CA ALA A 93 2.80 -4.77 26.77
C ALA A 93 3.16 -6.23 26.44
N ARG A 94 2.33 -6.90 25.63
CA ARG A 94 2.62 -8.26 25.15
C ARG A 94 3.94 -8.30 24.36
N VAL A 95 4.12 -7.34 23.45
CA VAL A 95 5.35 -7.22 22.64
C VAL A 95 6.60 -7.03 23.51
N GLY A 96 6.55 -6.13 24.51
CA GLY A 96 7.65 -5.95 25.45
C GLY A 96 8.04 -7.23 26.18
N CYS A 97 7.04 -8.02 26.58
CA CYS A 97 7.26 -9.30 27.26
C CYS A 97 7.88 -10.37 26.35
N VAL A 98 7.46 -10.43 25.08
CA VAL A 98 8.07 -11.34 24.09
C VAL A 98 9.55 -11.02 23.89
N CYS A 99 9.91 -9.73 23.88
CA CYS A 99 11.31 -9.30 23.80
C CYS A 99 12.10 -9.44 25.11
N GLY A 100 11.48 -9.94 26.19
CA GLY A 100 12.13 -10.09 27.50
C GLY A 100 12.46 -8.76 28.20
N ILE A 101 11.75 -7.67 27.83
CA ILE A 101 11.99 -6.32 28.35
C ILE A 101 11.00 -6.05 29.49
N PRO A 102 11.45 -5.54 30.65
CA PRO A 102 10.56 -5.13 31.73
C PRO A 102 9.56 -4.07 31.26
N VAL A 103 8.26 -4.31 31.49
CA VAL A 103 7.18 -3.41 31.09
C VAL A 103 6.64 -2.65 32.30
N ILE A 104 6.69 -1.32 32.27
CA ILE A 104 6.02 -0.45 33.23
C ILE A 104 4.80 0.18 32.56
N ARG A 105 3.70 0.34 33.29
CA ARG A 105 2.47 0.94 32.79
C ARG A 105 2.04 2.14 33.66
N THR A 106 1.87 3.32 33.07
CA THR A 106 1.25 4.47 33.75
C THR A 106 -0.24 4.55 33.42
N GLU A 107 -1.07 4.60 34.46
CA GLU A 107 -2.51 4.85 34.36
C GLU A 107 -2.81 6.33 34.65
N HIS A 108 -3.36 7.04 33.66
CA HIS A 108 -3.58 8.49 33.72
C HIS A 108 -4.93 8.91 34.29
N LEU A 109 -5.90 8.01 34.36
CA LEU A 109 -7.21 8.22 34.99
C LEU A 109 -7.43 7.19 36.10
N PRO A 110 -8.45 7.38 36.97
CA PRO A 110 -8.91 6.34 37.88
C PRO A 110 -9.39 5.09 37.12
N TYR A 111 -9.66 3.99 37.83
CA TYR A 111 -10.20 2.78 37.21
C TYR A 111 -11.63 3.04 36.71
N LEU A 112 -11.83 3.01 35.39
CA LEU A 112 -13.09 3.38 34.72
C LEU A 112 -13.74 2.22 33.95
N LEU A 113 -13.12 1.04 33.89
CA LEU A 113 -13.65 -0.10 33.16
C LEU A 113 -14.93 -0.62 33.83
N THR A 114 -16.04 -0.62 33.10
CA THR A 114 -17.34 -1.12 33.57
C THR A 114 -17.80 -2.38 32.84
N ASP A 115 -17.26 -2.64 31.65
CA ASP A 115 -17.62 -3.80 30.84
C ASP A 115 -16.90 -5.07 31.34
N ALA A 116 -17.64 -6.17 31.48
CA ALA A 116 -17.12 -7.39 32.09
C ALA A 116 -16.01 -8.06 31.25
N GLU A 117 -16.09 -7.97 29.92
CA GLU A 117 -15.09 -8.53 29.01
C GLU A 117 -13.81 -7.68 29.06
N GLN A 118 -13.95 -6.35 29.04
CA GLN A 118 -12.82 -5.42 29.19
C GLN A 118 -12.12 -5.58 30.54
N ILE A 119 -12.88 -5.74 31.63
CA ILE A 119 -12.32 -6.00 32.97
C ILE A 119 -11.52 -7.32 32.95
N ALA A 120 -12.09 -8.38 32.40
CA ALA A 120 -11.41 -9.68 32.31
C ALA A 120 -10.15 -9.61 31.43
N GLN A 121 -10.19 -8.86 30.32
CA GLN A 121 -9.04 -8.62 29.45
C GLN A 121 -7.96 -7.82 30.18
N TYR A 122 -8.32 -6.72 30.84
CA TYR A 122 -7.41 -5.90 31.64
C TYR A 122 -6.67 -6.77 32.66
N HIS A 123 -7.40 -7.55 33.46
CA HIS A 123 -6.79 -8.44 34.46
C HIS A 123 -5.84 -9.47 33.87
N ARG A 124 -6.12 -10.02 32.69
CA ARG A 124 -5.19 -10.93 31.99
C ARG A 124 -3.94 -10.18 31.52
N SER A 125 -4.12 -9.01 30.90
CA SER A 125 -3.04 -8.23 30.30
C SER A 125 -2.08 -7.67 31.36
N ILE A 126 -2.57 -7.28 32.53
CA ILE A 126 -1.70 -6.75 33.59
C ILE A 126 -0.87 -7.83 34.29
N LEU A 127 -1.09 -9.12 34.04
CA LEU A 127 -0.24 -10.18 34.62
C LEU A 127 1.20 -10.12 34.08
N THR A 128 1.39 -9.58 32.88
CA THR A 128 2.70 -9.51 32.22
C THR A 128 3.42 -8.19 32.46
N VAL A 129 2.72 -7.17 32.97
CA VAL A 129 3.30 -5.87 33.34
C VAL A 129 4.18 -6.05 34.59
N ALA A 130 5.38 -5.48 34.63
CA ALA A 130 6.24 -5.56 35.82
C ALA A 130 5.70 -4.67 36.95
N HIS A 131 5.29 -3.44 36.63
CA HIS A 131 4.85 -2.46 37.63
C HIS A 131 3.88 -1.42 37.06
N HIS A 132 3.00 -0.90 37.91
CA HIS A 132 2.07 0.17 37.58
C HIS A 132 2.46 1.48 38.28
N ILE A 133 2.50 2.55 37.49
CA ILE A 133 2.54 3.93 37.97
C ILE A 133 1.12 4.47 37.89
N VAL A 134 0.66 5.13 38.95
CA VAL A 134 -0.63 5.83 38.98
C VAL A 134 -0.39 7.29 39.32
N VAL A 135 -1.14 8.19 38.68
CA VAL A 135 -0.84 9.63 38.74
C VAL A 135 -1.32 10.34 40.01
N SER A 136 -2.09 9.64 40.86
CA SER A 136 -2.65 10.17 42.11
C SER A 136 -2.96 9.05 43.11
N GLU A 137 -3.03 9.39 44.40
CA GLU A 137 -3.42 8.48 45.48
C GLU A 137 -4.89 8.07 45.35
N ALA A 138 -5.74 8.96 44.81
CA ALA A 138 -7.11 8.62 44.47
C ALA A 138 -7.18 7.53 43.37
N SER A 139 -6.35 7.67 42.32
CA SER A 139 -6.21 6.62 41.30
C SER A 139 -5.69 5.33 41.90
N ARG A 140 -4.64 5.38 42.76
CA ARG A 140 -4.12 4.19 43.46
C ARG A 140 -5.23 3.41 44.15
N LYS A 141 -5.99 4.07 45.03
CA LYS A 141 -7.11 3.43 45.76
C LYS A 141 -8.17 2.86 44.82
N SER A 142 -8.40 3.51 43.67
CA SER A 142 -9.34 3.03 42.66
C SER A 142 -8.87 1.72 42.01
N PHE A 143 -7.60 1.60 41.62
CA PHE A 143 -7.04 0.36 41.07
C PHE A 143 -6.92 -0.75 42.12
N GLU A 144 -6.54 -0.43 43.37
CA GLU A 144 -6.48 -1.41 44.47
C GLU A 144 -7.85 -2.04 44.75
N ARG A 145 -8.93 -1.23 44.79
CA ARG A 145 -10.31 -1.72 44.99
C ARG A 145 -10.79 -2.61 43.85
N ASN A 146 -10.22 -2.46 42.67
CA ASN A 146 -10.53 -3.25 41.48
C ASN A 146 -9.54 -4.40 41.26
N GLY A 147 -8.79 -4.82 42.28
CA GLY A 147 -8.03 -6.08 42.25
C GLY A 147 -6.61 -5.99 41.69
N VAL A 148 -6.04 -4.80 41.53
CA VAL A 148 -4.61 -4.65 41.26
C VAL A 148 -3.83 -4.71 42.57
N ASP A 149 -2.78 -5.52 42.62
CA ASP A 149 -1.94 -5.71 43.82
C ASP A 149 -1.29 -4.39 44.29
N PRO A 150 -1.55 -3.93 45.53
CA PRO A 150 -0.91 -2.73 46.10
C PRO A 150 0.61 -2.73 46.04
N ALA A 151 1.26 -3.91 46.06
CA ALA A 151 2.72 -4.03 45.96
C ALA A 151 3.26 -3.68 44.56
N ARG A 152 2.39 -3.72 43.54
CA ARG A 152 2.70 -3.44 42.13
C ARG A 152 2.27 -2.03 41.71
N LEU A 153 1.87 -1.19 42.67
CA LEU A 153 1.43 0.20 42.43
C LEU A 153 2.40 1.20 43.06
N THR A 154 2.75 2.26 42.33
CA THR A 154 3.46 3.42 42.88
C THR A 154 2.83 4.70 42.38
N VAL A 155 2.57 5.64 43.29
CA VAL A 155 2.10 6.96 42.92
C VAL A 155 3.30 7.78 42.44
N VAL A 156 3.23 8.26 41.19
CA VAL A 156 4.13 9.30 40.67
C VAL A 156 3.24 10.40 40.13
N ARG A 157 3.24 11.55 40.80
CA ARG A 157 2.37 12.67 40.42
C ARG A 157 2.87 13.30 39.13
N ASN A 158 1.94 13.55 38.21
CA ASN A 158 2.17 14.35 37.01
C ASN A 158 3.00 15.60 37.32
N GLY A 159 3.96 15.85 36.45
CA GLY A 159 4.81 17.02 36.50
C GLY A 159 4.83 17.74 35.16
N ILE A 160 4.88 19.07 35.21
CA ILE A 160 5.02 19.91 34.03
C ILE A 160 6.19 20.88 34.22
N TYR A 161 6.70 21.41 33.11
CA TYR A 161 7.48 22.65 33.16
C TYR A 161 6.52 23.81 33.42
N ALA A 162 6.97 24.82 34.17
CA ALA A 162 6.14 26.00 34.42
C ALA A 162 5.78 26.67 33.08
N LEU A 163 4.56 27.19 32.95
CA LEU A 163 4.18 27.90 31.73
C LEU A 163 4.97 29.21 31.61
N GLU A 164 5.53 29.44 30.43
CA GLU A 164 6.24 30.66 30.07
C GLU A 164 5.38 31.55 29.16
N ARG A 165 5.63 32.86 29.16
CA ARG A 165 4.92 33.82 28.31
C ARG A 165 5.40 33.65 26.87
N GLY A 166 4.48 33.41 25.93
CA GLY A 166 4.84 33.19 24.53
C GLY A 166 5.23 34.48 23.78
N GLU A 167 6.14 34.37 22.82
CA GLU A 167 6.50 35.44 21.88
C GLU A 167 5.48 35.52 20.72
N SER A 168 4.25 36.01 20.95
CA SER A 168 3.44 36.60 19.87
C SER A 168 2.18 37.30 20.41
N ASP A 169 2.11 38.60 20.17
CA ASP A 169 0.94 39.47 20.34
C ASP A 169 0.57 40.08 18.96
N ALA A 170 0.60 39.26 17.90
CA ALA A 170 0.39 39.77 16.54
C ALA A 170 -1.08 40.16 16.27
N ASP A 171 -2.04 39.49 16.91
CA ASP A 171 -3.47 39.70 16.62
C ASP A 171 -4.22 40.57 17.65
N GLY A 172 -3.64 40.85 18.82
CA GLY A 172 -4.24 41.71 19.85
C GLY A 172 -5.62 41.27 20.37
N ILE A 173 -6.08 40.05 20.04
CA ILE A 173 -7.39 39.51 20.44
C ILE A 173 -7.39 39.15 21.94
N GLY A 174 -6.30 38.56 22.43
CA GLY A 174 -6.13 38.21 23.86
C GLY A 174 -6.16 39.43 24.77
N GLU A 175 -5.39 40.48 24.46
CA GLU A 175 -5.37 41.70 25.27
C GLU A 175 -6.64 42.56 25.15
N ARG A 176 -7.32 42.60 23.98
CA ARG A 176 -8.52 43.45 23.79
C ARG A 176 -9.81 42.85 24.33
N ALA A 177 -9.94 41.53 24.41
CA ALA A 177 -11.13 40.87 24.96
C ALA A 177 -11.18 40.89 26.50
N LEU A 178 -10.01 41.02 27.15
CA LEU A 178 -9.82 40.84 28.60
C LEU A 178 -9.82 42.16 29.39
N GLN A 179 -9.73 43.31 28.72
CA GLN A 179 -9.76 44.58 29.44
C GLN A 179 -11.18 44.94 29.88
N SER A 180 -11.38 44.96 31.21
CA SER A 180 -12.53 45.48 32.00
C SER A 180 -13.63 44.50 32.48
N ARG A 181 -13.49 43.18 32.27
CA ARG A 181 -14.47 42.17 32.72
C ARG A 181 -13.81 41.06 33.55
N PRO A 182 -14.41 40.60 34.67
CA PRO A 182 -13.94 39.40 35.36
C PRO A 182 -13.98 38.18 34.44
N THR A 183 -12.84 37.54 34.21
CA THR A 183 -12.68 36.48 33.22
C THR A 183 -12.49 35.11 33.87
N LEU A 184 -13.39 34.19 33.55
CA LEU A 184 -13.30 32.77 33.86
C LEU A 184 -12.73 32.03 32.64
N LEU A 185 -11.75 31.16 32.84
CA LEU A 185 -11.14 30.37 31.78
C LEU A 185 -11.31 28.88 32.02
N THR A 186 -11.79 28.14 31.02
CA THR A 186 -11.74 26.67 30.99
C THR A 186 -10.91 26.23 29.80
N VAL A 187 -9.90 25.40 30.06
CA VAL A 187 -9.08 24.75 29.02
C VAL A 187 -9.27 23.24 29.15
N ALA A 188 -10.10 22.67 28.30
CA ALA A 188 -10.43 21.25 28.34
C ALA A 188 -11.08 20.77 27.02
N ARG A 189 -10.93 19.47 26.71
CA ARG A 189 -11.73 18.83 25.65
C ARG A 189 -13.22 18.91 26.00
N PHE A 190 -14.07 19.20 25.03
CA PHE A 190 -15.54 19.17 25.21
C PHE A 190 -16.04 17.72 25.28
N SER A 191 -15.96 17.12 26.47
CA SER A 191 -16.43 15.76 26.75
C SER A 191 -17.32 15.70 27.99
N LYS A 192 -18.08 14.59 28.11
CA LYS A 192 -18.93 14.33 29.29
C LYS A 192 -18.14 14.28 30.59
N GLN A 193 -16.88 13.82 30.54
CA GLN A 193 -15.99 13.82 31.70
C GLN A 193 -15.76 15.24 32.22
N LYS A 194 -15.59 16.21 31.31
CA LYS A 194 -15.20 17.59 31.68
C LYS A 194 -16.39 18.44 32.13
N ASP A 195 -17.62 18.00 31.89
CA ASP A 195 -18.89 18.56 32.37
C ASP A 195 -19.02 20.09 32.22
N HIS A 196 -18.73 20.55 30.99
CA HIS A 196 -19.00 21.93 30.58
C HIS A 196 -20.48 22.30 30.79
N ALA A 197 -21.38 21.32 30.70
CA ALA A 197 -22.82 21.52 30.91
C ALA A 197 -23.14 22.04 32.31
N ALA A 198 -22.52 21.48 33.36
CA ALA A 198 -22.72 21.99 34.72
C ALA A 198 -22.23 23.43 34.88
N LEU A 199 -21.08 23.78 34.29
CA LEU A 199 -20.57 25.15 34.28
C LEU A 199 -21.51 26.11 33.55
N ILE A 200 -21.98 25.76 32.35
CA ILE A 200 -22.94 26.61 31.63
C ILE A 200 -24.27 26.76 32.39
N ARG A 201 -24.74 25.72 33.09
CA ARG A 201 -25.93 25.80 33.95
C ARG A 201 -25.72 26.64 35.22
N ALA A 202 -24.47 26.79 35.68
CA ALA A 202 -24.12 27.66 36.80
C ALA A 202 -24.07 29.14 36.39
N MET A 203 -23.73 29.43 35.13
CA MET A 203 -23.51 30.79 34.63
C MET A 203 -24.68 31.77 34.81
N PRO A 204 -25.98 31.40 34.68
CA PRO A 204 -27.07 32.35 34.91
C PRO A 204 -27.05 32.95 36.32
N THR A 205 -26.73 32.14 37.34
CA THR A 205 -26.60 32.60 38.73
C THR A 205 -25.35 33.46 38.91
N VAL A 206 -24.23 33.07 38.29
CA VAL A 206 -22.98 33.84 38.33
C VAL A 206 -23.15 35.21 37.66
N VAL A 207 -23.81 35.27 36.50
CA VAL A 207 -24.10 36.52 35.78
C VAL A 207 -25.08 37.41 36.55
N ALA A 208 -26.03 36.83 37.29
CA ALA A 208 -26.91 37.60 38.15
C ALA A 208 -26.16 38.30 39.29
N ALA A 209 -25.12 37.67 39.85
CA ALA A 209 -24.28 38.25 40.90
C ALA A 209 -23.16 39.16 40.34
N HIS A 210 -22.59 38.80 39.19
CA HIS A 210 -21.51 39.50 38.51
C HIS A 210 -21.90 39.75 37.03
N PRO A 211 -22.67 40.81 36.74
CA PRO A 211 -23.22 41.07 35.39
C PRO A 211 -22.19 41.38 34.31
N THR A 212 -20.90 41.49 34.64
CA THR A 212 -19.83 41.69 33.68
C THR A 212 -18.94 40.46 33.52
N ALA A 213 -19.20 39.35 34.23
CA ALA A 213 -18.38 38.15 34.12
C ALA A 213 -18.39 37.58 32.68
N LEU A 214 -17.24 37.07 32.24
CA LEU A 214 -17.03 36.48 30.93
C LEU A 214 -16.38 35.10 31.09
N LEU A 215 -16.95 34.07 30.47
CA LEU A 215 -16.41 32.72 30.42
C LEU A 215 -15.79 32.45 29.06
N LEU A 216 -14.50 32.11 29.05
CA LEU A 216 -13.74 31.70 27.88
C LEU A 216 -13.58 30.19 27.89
N LEU A 217 -14.01 29.53 26.81
CA LEU A 217 -13.89 28.09 26.63
C LEU A 217 -12.88 27.80 25.52
N VAL A 218 -11.77 27.15 25.89
CA VAL A 218 -10.69 26.74 25.00
C VAL A 218 -10.65 25.22 24.90
N GLY A 219 -10.67 24.71 23.66
CA GLY A 219 -10.67 23.30 23.34
C GLY A 219 -11.70 22.95 22.26
N GLU A 220 -11.72 21.68 21.89
CA GLU A 220 -12.66 21.07 20.95
C GLU A 220 -13.15 19.73 21.52
N GLY A 221 -14.22 19.16 20.98
CA GLY A 221 -14.72 17.85 21.41
C GLY A 221 -16.18 17.59 21.07
N GLU A 222 -16.61 16.36 21.32
CA GLU A 222 -17.91 15.83 20.91
C GLU A 222 -19.12 16.55 21.52
N GLU A 223 -18.98 17.16 22.70
CA GLU A 223 -20.07 17.89 23.37
C GLU A 223 -20.19 19.35 22.89
N MET A 224 -19.28 19.84 22.04
CA MET A 224 -19.18 21.29 21.73
C MET A 224 -20.49 21.88 21.19
N ASN A 225 -21.18 21.19 20.28
CA ASN A 225 -22.47 21.65 19.72
C ASN A 225 -23.56 21.68 20.80
N ALA A 226 -23.65 20.64 21.62
CA ALA A 226 -24.64 20.59 22.71
C ALA A 226 -24.42 21.70 23.74
N ILE A 227 -23.15 22.08 23.98
CA ILE A 227 -22.81 23.20 24.86
C ILE A 227 -23.15 24.55 24.22
N GLN A 228 -22.95 24.72 22.90
CA GLN A 228 -23.40 25.93 22.19
C GLN A 228 -24.92 26.09 22.25
N ASP A 229 -25.67 25.02 21.98
CA ASP A 229 -27.14 25.02 22.09
C ASP A 229 -27.62 25.35 23.50
N LEU A 230 -26.90 24.88 24.53
CA LEU A 230 -27.20 25.18 25.92
C LEU A 230 -26.93 26.65 26.27
N VAL A 231 -25.82 27.22 25.77
CA VAL A 231 -25.52 28.66 25.91
C VAL A 231 -26.60 29.50 25.26
N ASP A 232 -27.09 29.10 24.09
CA ASP A 232 -28.15 29.77 23.34
C ASP A 232 -29.49 29.68 24.06
N GLY A 233 -29.86 28.48 24.51
CA GLY A 233 -31.11 28.23 25.24
C GLY A 233 -31.19 28.96 26.59
N LEU A 234 -30.05 29.29 27.19
CA LEU A 234 -29.95 30.08 28.42
C LEU A 234 -29.68 31.57 28.18
N ALA A 235 -29.61 32.02 26.92
CA ALA A 235 -29.33 33.41 26.53
C ALA A 235 -28.01 33.96 27.09
N LEU A 236 -26.94 33.15 27.08
CA LEU A 236 -25.63 33.49 27.66
C LEU A 236 -24.58 33.96 26.63
N ARG A 237 -24.97 34.25 25.39
CA ARG A 237 -24.03 34.59 24.30
C ARG A 237 -23.09 35.76 24.61
N ASP A 238 -23.54 36.76 25.38
CA ASP A 238 -22.72 37.92 25.77
C ASP A 238 -21.74 37.63 26.93
N HIS A 239 -21.85 36.44 27.52
CA HIS A 239 -21.11 35.99 28.70
C HIS A 239 -20.27 34.73 28.46
N VAL A 240 -20.39 34.07 27.30
CA VAL A 240 -19.63 32.85 26.98
C VAL A 240 -19.02 32.98 25.58
N GLN A 241 -17.70 32.81 25.49
CA GLN A 241 -16.96 32.82 24.22
C GLN A 241 -16.26 31.49 24.00
N PHE A 242 -16.51 30.88 22.84
CA PHE A 242 -15.81 29.70 22.37
C PHE A 242 -14.61 30.14 21.55
N LEU A 243 -13.41 29.75 21.98
CA LEU A 243 -12.15 30.11 21.32
C LEU A 243 -11.57 28.98 20.44
N GLY A 244 -12.21 27.81 20.45
CA GLY A 244 -11.75 26.61 19.74
C GLY A 244 -10.41 26.10 20.28
N HIS A 245 -9.69 25.32 19.47
CA HIS A 245 -8.33 24.89 19.79
C HIS A 245 -7.34 26.07 19.70
N ARG A 246 -6.49 26.23 20.72
CA ARG A 246 -5.50 27.32 20.85
C ARG A 246 -4.12 26.79 21.22
N ASN A 247 -3.07 27.37 20.65
CA ASN A 247 -1.67 27.06 20.98
C ASN A 247 -1.05 28.05 21.98
N ASP A 248 -1.73 29.18 22.23
CA ASP A 248 -1.31 30.29 23.09
C ASP A 248 -2.02 30.27 24.46
N VAL A 249 -2.36 29.07 24.96
CA VAL A 249 -3.09 28.87 26.22
C VAL A 249 -2.41 29.57 27.41
N ALA A 250 -1.08 29.60 27.45
CA ALA A 250 -0.34 30.28 28.50
C ALA A 250 -0.69 31.77 28.60
N ASN A 251 -0.91 32.45 27.48
CA ASN A 251 -1.30 33.85 27.47
C ASN A 251 -2.71 34.05 28.05
N PHE A 252 -3.66 33.15 27.75
CA PHE A 252 -4.99 33.21 28.36
C PHE A 252 -4.94 32.93 29.87
N MET A 253 -4.17 31.93 30.31
CA MET A 253 -4.03 31.63 31.74
C MET A 253 -3.38 32.78 32.52
N MET A 254 -2.40 33.47 31.94
CA MET A 254 -1.76 34.61 32.60
C MET A 254 -2.65 35.86 32.69
N ASN A 255 -3.72 35.96 31.89
CA ASN A 255 -4.61 37.13 31.85
C ASN A 255 -6.04 36.87 32.36
N ALA A 256 -6.38 35.62 32.69
CA ALA A 256 -7.67 35.29 33.30
C ALA A 256 -7.67 35.59 34.81
N ASP A 257 -8.85 35.75 35.41
CA ASP A 257 -8.99 35.95 36.86
C ASP A 257 -9.11 34.62 37.61
N LEU A 258 -9.89 33.67 37.04
CA LEU A 258 -10.11 32.34 37.60
C LEU A 258 -9.98 31.26 36.52
N PHE A 259 -9.31 30.15 36.84
CA PHE A 259 -9.38 28.92 36.05
C PHE A 259 -10.51 28.04 36.58
N VAL A 260 -11.36 27.50 35.71
CA VAL A 260 -12.51 26.68 36.10
C VAL A 260 -12.45 25.30 35.47
N LEU A 261 -12.41 24.25 36.31
CA LEU A 261 -12.44 22.85 35.87
C LEU A 261 -13.58 22.07 36.56
N PRO A 262 -14.76 21.93 35.92
CA PRO A 262 -15.96 21.34 36.52
C PRO A 262 -16.03 19.81 36.36
N SER A 263 -14.90 19.13 36.23
CA SER A 263 -14.86 17.73 35.77
C SER A 263 -15.50 16.72 36.74
N ARG A 264 -16.05 15.63 36.19
CA ARG A 264 -16.67 14.54 36.97
C ARG A 264 -15.64 13.61 37.60
N PHE A 265 -14.53 13.40 36.89
CA PHE A 265 -13.39 12.62 37.36
C PHE A 265 -12.12 13.04 36.61
N GLU A 266 -10.98 12.90 37.27
CA GLU A 266 -9.63 13.20 36.77
C GLU A 266 -8.64 12.29 37.49
N GLY A 267 -7.51 11.95 36.85
CA GLY A 267 -6.38 11.32 37.54
C GLY A 267 -5.60 12.37 38.33
N LEU A 268 -4.83 13.19 37.63
CA LEU A 268 -4.23 14.42 38.14
C LEU A 268 -4.22 15.46 37.00
N PRO A 269 -5.10 16.46 37.03
CA PRO A 269 -5.39 17.30 35.85
C PRO A 269 -4.25 18.24 35.50
N LEU A 270 -3.64 18.06 34.31
CA LEU A 270 -2.54 18.91 33.83
C LEU A 270 -2.92 20.39 33.74
N ALA A 271 -4.13 20.71 33.26
CA ALA A 271 -4.58 22.10 33.13
C ALA A 271 -4.70 22.84 34.48
N VAL A 272 -4.94 22.11 35.58
CA VAL A 272 -4.89 22.69 36.94
C VAL A 272 -3.43 22.98 37.32
N LEU A 273 -2.50 22.08 37.02
CA LEU A 273 -1.07 22.29 37.28
C LEU A 273 -0.54 23.47 36.46
N GLU A 274 -0.97 23.60 35.21
CA GLU A 274 -0.66 24.72 34.32
C GLU A 274 -1.14 26.05 34.92
N ALA A 275 -2.41 26.13 35.35
CA ALA A 275 -2.95 27.30 36.04
C ALA A 275 -2.21 27.63 37.35
N MET A 276 -1.91 26.60 38.16
CA MET A 276 -1.11 26.78 39.39
C MET A 276 0.29 27.32 39.07
N SER A 277 0.93 26.89 37.98
CA SER A 277 2.29 27.30 37.63
C SER A 277 2.44 28.80 37.33
N VAL A 278 1.33 29.48 37.00
CA VAL A 278 1.28 30.93 36.77
C VAL A 278 0.57 31.69 37.89
N GLY A 279 0.20 31.01 38.98
CA GLY A 279 -0.51 31.60 40.11
C GLY A 279 -1.98 31.94 39.84
N LEU A 280 -2.58 31.39 38.79
CA LEU A 280 -4.00 31.58 38.49
C LEU A 280 -4.84 30.80 39.50
N THR A 281 -5.81 31.48 40.11
CA THR A 281 -6.69 30.88 41.12
C THR A 281 -7.58 29.82 40.46
N VAL A 282 -7.56 28.60 41.00
CA VAL A 282 -8.34 27.49 40.46
C VAL A 282 -9.65 27.32 41.22
N VAL A 283 -10.76 27.26 40.49
CA VAL A 283 -12.07 26.77 40.93
C VAL A 283 -12.30 25.41 40.27
N ALA A 284 -12.52 24.36 41.06
CA ALA A 284 -12.69 23.02 40.52
C ALA A 284 -13.74 22.23 41.29
N THR A 285 -14.17 21.10 40.75
CA THR A 285 -15.00 20.13 41.48
C THR A 285 -14.18 19.34 42.48
N ARG A 286 -14.82 18.89 43.57
CA ARG A 286 -14.25 18.10 44.66
C ARG A 286 -14.08 16.64 44.25
N ILE A 287 -13.09 16.38 43.41
CA ILE A 287 -12.74 15.05 42.91
C ILE A 287 -11.32 14.68 43.34
N GLY A 288 -10.98 13.39 43.33
CA GLY A 288 -9.69 12.91 43.85
C GLY A 288 -8.47 13.67 43.30
N GLY A 289 -8.38 13.81 41.97
CA GLY A 289 -7.24 14.49 41.32
C GLY A 289 -7.12 16.00 41.62
N THR A 290 -8.24 16.72 41.75
CA THR A 290 -8.23 18.16 42.05
C THR A 290 -7.92 18.42 43.52
N ILE A 291 -8.42 17.57 44.43
CA ILE A 291 -8.06 17.58 45.85
C ILE A 291 -6.55 17.32 46.01
N GLU A 292 -5.99 16.38 45.26
CA GLU A 292 -4.56 16.07 45.35
C GLU A 292 -3.68 17.23 44.85
N ALA A 293 -4.09 17.87 43.75
CA ALA A 293 -3.43 19.06 43.22
C ALA A 293 -3.50 20.25 44.17
N LEU A 294 -4.70 20.62 44.62
CA LEU A 294 -4.97 21.89 45.33
C LEU A 294 -4.88 21.78 46.85
N GLY A 295 -5.12 20.60 47.41
CA GLY A 295 -5.26 20.34 48.85
C GLY A 295 -6.72 20.23 49.29
N GLU A 296 -6.96 19.46 50.36
CA GLU A 296 -8.30 19.19 50.90
C GLU A 296 -9.01 20.44 51.43
N ASP A 297 -8.22 21.37 52.00
CA ASP A 297 -8.68 22.64 52.56
C ASP A 297 -8.82 23.76 51.51
N HIS A 298 -8.66 23.46 50.21
CA HIS A 298 -8.83 24.46 49.15
C HIS A 298 -10.26 25.01 49.17
N PRO A 299 -10.46 26.33 49.33
CA PRO A 299 -11.79 26.89 49.59
C PRO A 299 -12.69 26.89 48.36
N PHE A 300 -12.14 26.76 47.15
CA PHE A 300 -12.89 26.83 45.91
C PHE A 300 -13.11 25.46 45.25
N LEU A 301 -13.57 24.49 46.04
CA LEU A 301 -13.96 23.16 45.59
C LEU A 301 -15.50 23.00 45.65
N ALA A 302 -16.13 22.88 44.49
CA ALA A 302 -17.57 22.66 44.33
C ALA A 302 -17.92 21.16 44.28
N GLU A 303 -19.17 20.78 44.55
CA GLU A 303 -19.60 19.40 44.40
C GLU A 303 -19.71 19.00 42.91
N PRO A 304 -19.21 17.82 42.49
CA PRO A 304 -19.32 17.34 41.10
C PRO A 304 -20.77 17.23 40.64
N GLU A 305 -21.03 17.49 39.35
CA GLU A 305 -22.36 17.41 38.71
C GLU A 305 -23.43 18.31 39.37
N ASN A 306 -23.01 19.34 40.14
CA ASN A 306 -23.89 20.24 40.86
C ASN A 306 -23.68 21.71 40.41
N PRO A 307 -24.47 22.21 39.44
CA PRO A 307 -24.37 23.58 38.94
C PRO A 307 -24.56 24.65 40.02
N SER A 308 -25.42 24.40 41.01
CA SER A 308 -25.68 25.36 42.10
C SER A 308 -24.46 25.51 43.01
N SER A 309 -23.85 24.39 43.41
CA SER A 309 -22.61 24.42 44.20
C SER A 309 -21.46 25.09 43.43
N LEU A 310 -21.37 24.85 42.12
CA LEU A 310 -20.36 25.50 41.27
C LEU A 310 -20.58 27.01 41.16
N ALA A 311 -21.84 27.46 41.03
CA ALA A 311 -22.18 28.88 41.03
C ALA A 311 -21.79 29.56 42.36
N ASP A 312 -22.13 28.96 43.50
CA ASP A 312 -21.84 29.51 44.82
C ASP A 312 -20.33 29.73 45.03
N VAL A 313 -19.52 28.74 44.64
CA VAL A 313 -18.05 28.82 44.74
C VAL A 313 -17.47 29.86 43.77
N LEU A 314 -17.97 29.95 42.54
CA LEU A 314 -17.55 30.96 41.58
C LEU A 314 -17.86 32.38 42.08
N ILE A 315 -19.03 32.57 42.69
CA ILE A 315 -19.43 33.86 43.27
C ILE A 315 -18.54 34.21 44.48
N ASP A 316 -18.23 33.27 45.37
CA ASP A 316 -17.28 33.51 46.49
C ASP A 316 -15.90 33.92 45.96
N ALA A 317 -15.37 33.20 44.96
CA ALA A 317 -14.07 33.50 44.36
C ALA A 317 -14.05 34.88 43.65
N LEU A 318 -15.14 35.28 42.99
CA LEU A 318 -15.25 36.59 42.33
C LEU A 318 -15.53 37.75 43.30
N SER A 319 -16.09 37.48 44.47
CA SER A 319 -16.48 38.50 45.46
C SER A 319 -15.27 39.10 46.21
N ASP A 320 -14.16 38.36 46.33
CA ASP A 320 -12.92 38.84 46.92
C ASP A 320 -11.68 38.49 46.06
N PRO A 321 -11.36 39.32 45.05
CA PRO A 321 -10.22 39.09 44.17
C PRO A 321 -8.86 39.11 44.86
N ILE A 322 -8.73 39.77 46.03
CA ILE A 322 -7.48 39.80 46.79
C ILE A 322 -7.25 38.45 47.46
N ARG A 323 -8.30 37.92 48.13
CA ARG A 323 -8.28 36.57 48.69
C ARG A 323 -8.04 35.52 47.61
N ALA A 324 -8.72 35.61 46.47
CA ALA A 324 -8.53 34.71 45.34
C ALA A 324 -7.05 34.68 44.90
N ARG A 325 -6.45 35.84 44.60
CA ARG A 325 -5.02 35.93 44.22
C ARG A 325 -4.06 35.36 45.27
N SER A 326 -4.33 35.57 46.57
CA SER A 326 -3.51 34.97 47.64
C SER A 326 -3.59 33.44 47.64
N ILE A 327 -4.74 32.88 47.31
CA ILE A 327 -4.94 31.44 47.17
C ILE A 327 -4.23 30.93 45.90
N GLY A 328 -4.32 31.67 44.78
CA GLY A 328 -3.56 31.40 43.56
C GLY A 328 -2.05 31.34 43.80
N GLN A 329 -1.50 32.29 44.56
CA GLN A 329 -0.09 32.28 44.95
C GLN A 329 0.28 31.06 45.79
N SER A 330 -0.58 30.66 46.74
CA SER A 330 -0.38 29.44 47.53
C SER A 330 -0.38 28.19 46.64
N GLY A 331 -1.22 28.19 45.59
CA GLY A 331 -1.22 27.16 44.54
C GLY A 331 0.10 27.11 43.75
N MET A 332 0.68 28.26 43.41
CA MET A 332 1.98 28.37 42.73
C MET A 332 3.14 27.85 43.59
N ASP A 333 3.17 28.20 44.87
CA ASP A 333 4.18 27.71 45.80
C ASP A 333 4.11 26.17 45.92
N ARG A 334 2.88 25.65 46.00
CA ARG A 334 2.63 24.20 45.99
C ARG A 334 3.08 23.56 44.67
N PHE A 335 2.81 24.18 43.52
CA PHE A 335 3.29 23.73 42.21
C PHE A 335 4.80 23.54 42.17
N HIS A 336 5.58 24.54 42.59
CA HIS A 336 7.04 24.45 42.59
C HIS A 336 7.57 23.36 43.51
N SER A 337 6.91 23.13 44.65
CA SER A 337 7.33 22.09 45.61
C SER A 337 6.97 20.67 45.17
N ALA A 338 5.87 20.48 44.44
CA ALA A 338 5.23 19.17 44.32
C ALA A 338 4.78 18.78 42.89
N PHE A 339 4.87 19.67 41.89
CA PHE A 339 4.36 19.41 40.53
C PHE A 339 5.29 19.78 39.35
N SER A 340 6.59 20.03 39.58
CA SER A 340 7.62 20.11 38.51
C SER A 340 7.87 18.80 37.72
N ALA A 341 8.28 18.93 36.45
CA ALA A 341 8.69 17.83 35.58
C ALA A 341 9.93 17.06 36.07
N ASP A 342 10.94 17.75 36.61
CA ASP A 342 12.19 17.12 37.09
C ASP A 342 11.96 16.15 38.25
N ARG A 343 11.06 16.50 39.18
CA ARG A 343 10.67 15.59 40.26
C ARG A 343 9.95 14.37 39.70
N MET A 344 8.97 14.56 38.80
CA MET A 344 8.26 13.45 38.16
C MET A 344 9.24 12.48 37.49
N ALA A 345 10.23 13.00 36.76
CA ALA A 345 11.27 12.19 36.14
C ALA A 345 12.12 11.46 37.19
N THR A 346 12.55 12.14 38.26
CA THR A 346 13.35 11.54 39.35
C THR A 346 12.61 10.42 40.05
N GLU A 347 11.32 10.60 40.35
CA GLU A 347 10.47 9.58 40.96
C GLU A 347 10.25 8.40 39.99
N THR A 348 10.07 8.67 38.70
CA THR A 348 9.95 7.64 37.66
C THR A 348 11.24 6.84 37.51
N VAL A 349 12.41 7.52 37.53
CA VAL A 349 13.74 6.88 37.54
C VAL A 349 13.88 5.94 38.73
N ALA A 350 13.40 6.32 39.92
CA ALA A 350 13.44 5.46 41.11
C ALA A 350 12.54 4.22 40.99
N VAL A 351 11.49 4.26 40.15
CA VAL A 351 10.73 3.06 39.77
C VAL A 351 11.52 2.23 38.77
N TYR A 352 12.07 2.85 37.71
CA TYR A 352 12.84 2.15 36.67
C TYR A 352 14.03 1.37 37.26
N GLN A 353 14.76 1.97 38.20
CA GLN A 353 15.93 1.36 38.85
C GLN A 353 15.63 0.04 39.59
N ARG A 354 14.36 -0.25 39.91
CA ARG A 354 13.96 -1.53 40.51
C ARG A 354 13.95 -2.68 39.51
N PHE A 355 13.85 -2.37 38.22
CA PHE A 355 13.67 -3.33 37.13
C PHE A 355 14.81 -3.29 36.11
N LEU A 356 15.56 -2.19 36.06
CA LEU A 356 16.81 -2.12 35.32
C LEU A 356 17.88 -2.97 36.02
N PRO A 357 18.71 -3.70 35.28
CA PRO A 357 19.81 -4.45 35.88
C PRO A 357 20.71 -3.51 36.68
N ALA A 358 21.10 -3.91 37.89
CA ALA A 358 22.06 -3.16 38.69
C ALA A 358 23.31 -2.91 37.84
N LYS A 359 23.87 -1.68 37.89
CA LYS A 359 25.21 -1.34 37.39
C LYS A 359 26.23 -2.22 38.12
N THR A 360 26.29 -3.46 37.71
CA THR A 360 27.26 -4.44 38.14
C THR A 360 28.25 -4.45 37.00
N GLU A 361 29.54 -4.29 37.33
CA GLU A 361 30.65 -4.60 36.43
C GLU A 361 30.55 -6.09 36.04
N VAL A 362 29.60 -6.43 35.18
CA VAL A 362 29.45 -7.75 34.59
C VAL A 362 30.34 -7.74 33.36
N GLU A 363 31.53 -8.26 33.62
CA GLU A 363 32.21 -9.24 32.80
C GLU A 363 32.20 -8.97 31.28
N ARG A 364 33.38 -8.56 30.81
CA ARG A 364 33.86 -8.54 29.42
C ARG A 364 33.78 -9.93 28.76
N GLY A 365 32.56 -10.46 28.58
CA GLY A 365 32.32 -11.85 28.18
C GLY A 365 31.34 -12.04 27.01
N HIS A 366 30.71 -10.99 26.48
CA HIS A 366 30.04 -11.02 25.19
C HIS A 366 30.38 -9.74 24.42
N PRO A 367 31.00 -9.81 23.23
CA PRO A 367 31.17 -8.63 22.41
C PRO A 367 29.80 -8.28 21.85
N PHE A 368 29.06 -7.40 22.54
CA PHE A 368 28.19 -6.50 21.80
C PHE A 368 29.12 -5.68 20.92
N MET A 369 29.35 -6.14 19.70
CA MET A 369 30.00 -5.33 18.68
C MET A 369 29.17 -4.05 18.57
N GLU A 370 29.79 -2.89 18.86
CA GLU A 370 29.15 -1.61 18.64
C GLU A 370 28.70 -1.57 17.18
N LYS A 371 27.39 -1.37 16.97
CA LYS A 371 26.83 -1.20 15.64
C LYS A 371 27.33 0.12 15.07
N THR A 372 27.64 0.15 13.78
CA THR A 372 28.03 1.36 13.06
C THR A 372 26.85 2.32 13.02
N ARG A 373 26.98 3.50 13.64
CA ARG A 373 25.94 4.52 13.75
C ARG A 373 25.92 5.39 12.49
N ILE A 374 24.88 5.25 11.69
CA ILE A 374 24.75 5.93 10.40
C ILE A 374 23.65 6.99 10.46
N GLY A 375 23.98 8.19 9.96
CA GLY A 375 23.00 9.25 9.70
C GLY A 375 22.79 9.49 8.20
N PHE A 376 21.68 10.15 7.87
CA PHE A 376 21.30 10.46 6.49
C PHE A 376 21.05 11.97 6.32
N ILE A 377 21.60 12.54 5.25
CA ILE A 377 21.33 13.90 4.79
C ILE A 377 20.59 13.78 3.45
N GLY A 378 19.31 14.19 3.44
CA GLY A 378 18.38 13.94 2.34
C GLY A 378 17.78 12.54 2.42
N VAL A 379 16.47 12.45 2.61
CA VAL A 379 15.74 11.15 2.72
C VAL A 379 14.77 10.93 1.57
N GLY A 380 15.19 11.35 0.37
CA GLY A 380 14.43 11.21 -0.87
C GLY A 380 14.37 9.78 -1.43
N GLY A 381 14.00 9.65 -2.70
CA GLY A 381 13.76 8.35 -3.34
C GLY A 381 14.94 7.36 -3.25
N ILE A 382 16.16 7.83 -3.54
CA ILE A 382 17.35 6.98 -3.51
C ILE A 382 17.76 6.57 -2.09
N ALA A 383 17.60 7.48 -1.12
CA ALA A 383 17.87 7.19 0.28
C ALA A 383 17.02 6.02 0.79
N ARG A 384 15.76 5.90 0.36
CA ARG A 384 14.89 4.76 0.74
C ARG A 384 15.50 3.41 0.35
N ARG A 385 16.13 3.31 -0.83
CA ARG A 385 16.80 2.08 -1.28
C ARG A 385 17.95 1.68 -0.36
N HIS A 386 18.83 2.62 -0.01
CA HIS A 386 19.91 2.38 0.94
C HIS A 386 19.38 2.04 2.33
N LEU A 387 18.35 2.73 2.80
CA LEU A 387 17.75 2.47 4.11
C LEU A 387 17.21 1.04 4.22
N ASP A 388 16.54 0.55 3.18
CA ASP A 388 16.00 -0.81 3.15
C ASP A 388 17.12 -1.87 3.19
N ILE A 389 18.24 -1.61 2.50
CA ILE A 389 19.44 -2.47 2.50
C ILE A 389 20.14 -2.45 3.85
N LEU A 390 20.47 -1.26 4.37
CA LEU A 390 21.20 -1.06 5.63
C LEU A 390 20.42 -1.59 6.84
N THR A 391 19.08 -1.62 6.78
CA THR A 391 18.25 -2.27 7.81
C THR A 391 18.49 -3.77 7.90
N GLY A 392 18.95 -4.41 6.83
CA GLY A 392 19.33 -5.81 6.81
C GLY A 392 20.72 -6.10 7.40
N PHE A 393 21.48 -5.06 7.75
CA PHE A 393 22.79 -5.20 8.38
C PHE A 393 22.66 -5.20 9.91
N ASP A 394 22.83 -6.37 10.52
CA ASP A 394 22.78 -6.55 11.98
C ASP A 394 23.80 -5.67 12.72
N ASP A 395 24.84 -5.27 12.01
CA ASP A 395 26.00 -4.56 12.50
C ASP A 395 25.90 -3.02 12.26
N VAL A 396 24.75 -2.52 11.79
CA VAL A 396 24.44 -1.11 11.53
C VAL A 396 23.27 -0.61 12.40
N ALA A 397 23.34 0.65 12.82
CA ALA A 397 22.25 1.37 13.47
C ALA A 397 21.96 2.68 12.73
N LEU A 398 20.74 2.85 12.23
CA LEU A 398 20.26 4.10 11.63
C LEU A 398 19.73 5.02 12.74
N VAL A 399 20.40 6.15 12.97
CA VAL A 399 20.19 6.92 14.23
C VAL A 399 19.66 8.33 14.01
N ALA A 400 19.88 8.92 12.84
CA ALA A 400 19.57 10.33 12.60
C ALA A 400 19.26 10.63 11.13
N PHE A 401 18.27 11.49 10.90
CA PHE A 401 17.78 11.87 9.57
C PHE A 401 17.64 13.38 9.46
N ALA A 402 18.35 14.00 8.53
CA ALA A 402 18.27 15.42 8.24
C ALA A 402 17.64 15.67 6.86
N ASP A 403 16.57 16.47 6.81
CA ASP A 403 15.96 16.92 5.57
C ASP A 403 15.31 18.30 5.79
N PRO A 404 15.41 19.25 4.84
CA PRO A 404 14.72 20.53 4.94
C PRO A 404 13.20 20.39 5.13
N ASP A 405 12.62 19.29 4.64
CA ASP A 405 11.26 18.88 4.95
C ASP A 405 11.25 17.97 6.19
N LEU A 406 10.91 18.56 7.34
CA LEU A 406 10.84 17.83 8.60
C LEU A 406 9.86 16.65 8.56
N GLY A 407 8.81 16.72 7.74
CA GLY A 407 7.84 15.63 7.59
C GLY A 407 8.51 14.39 7.02
N ARG A 408 9.31 14.55 5.96
CA ARG A 408 10.08 13.44 5.37
C ARG A 408 11.13 12.89 6.33
N ALA A 409 11.86 13.77 7.03
CA ALA A 409 12.82 13.34 8.04
C ALA A 409 12.13 12.55 9.18
N SER A 410 10.96 12.99 9.62
CA SER A 410 10.16 12.33 10.66
C SER A 410 9.64 10.97 10.22
N GLU A 411 9.17 10.84 8.98
CA GLU A 411 8.75 9.57 8.38
C GLU A 411 9.90 8.57 8.32
N ALA A 412 11.10 9.00 7.91
CA ALA A 412 12.28 8.14 7.93
C ALA A 412 12.66 7.75 9.38
N ALA A 413 12.69 8.73 10.29
CA ALA A 413 13.08 8.52 11.68
C ALA A 413 12.15 7.55 12.42
N SER A 414 10.83 7.67 12.22
CA SER A 414 9.83 6.81 12.86
C SER A 414 9.98 5.34 12.46
N ARG A 415 10.50 5.03 11.26
CA ARG A 415 10.75 3.65 10.84
C ARG A 415 11.82 2.98 11.69
N PHE A 416 12.84 3.73 12.11
CA PHE A 416 14.06 3.18 12.71
C PHE A 416 14.21 3.43 14.21
N GLY A 417 13.35 4.24 14.83
CA GLY A 417 13.54 4.63 16.24
C GLY A 417 14.63 5.69 16.39
N ALA A 418 14.64 6.66 15.48
CA ALA A 418 15.73 7.62 15.28
C ALA A 418 15.25 9.07 15.51
N LYS A 419 16.18 10.02 15.47
CA LYS A 419 15.87 11.46 15.52
C LYS A 419 15.74 12.06 14.12
N ALA A 420 14.88 13.07 13.99
CA ALA A 420 14.67 13.83 12.77
C ALA A 420 15.10 15.29 12.97
N PHE A 421 15.75 15.86 11.96
CA PHE A 421 16.33 17.20 11.97
C PHE A 421 15.96 17.96 10.69
N THR A 422 15.79 19.29 10.81
CA THR A 422 15.58 20.19 9.66
C THR A 422 16.87 20.58 8.93
N SER A 423 18.03 20.33 9.54
CA SER A 423 19.34 20.65 8.97
C SER A 423 20.38 19.61 9.37
N HIS A 424 21.39 19.41 8.52
CA HIS A 424 22.48 18.50 8.82
C HIS A 424 23.39 19.03 9.92
N GLN A 425 23.53 20.35 10.10
CA GLN A 425 24.32 20.90 11.21
C GLN A 425 23.70 20.54 12.57
N ALA A 426 22.40 20.74 12.74
CA ALA A 426 21.71 20.37 13.98
C ALA A 426 21.84 18.87 14.26
N MET A 427 21.76 18.04 13.22
CA MET A 427 21.99 16.60 13.33
C MET A 427 23.41 16.27 13.80
N LEU A 428 24.44 16.87 13.19
CA LEU A 428 25.85 16.61 13.53
C LEU A 428 26.26 17.19 14.88
N ASP A 429 25.54 18.20 15.40
CA ASP A 429 25.75 18.78 16.72
C ASP A 429 25.12 17.93 17.84
N ASP A 430 23.98 17.31 17.57
CA ASP A 430 23.21 16.53 18.55
C ASP A 430 23.64 15.04 18.59
N GLU A 431 23.99 14.45 17.44
CA GLU A 431 24.30 13.02 17.32
C GLU A 431 25.75 12.76 16.90
N ALA A 432 26.42 11.86 17.63
CA ALA A 432 27.69 11.28 17.21
C ALA A 432 27.45 10.15 16.19
N LEU A 433 28.03 10.27 15.00
CA LEU A 433 27.83 9.36 13.86
C LEU A 433 29.18 8.79 13.40
N ASP A 434 29.19 7.50 13.07
CA ASP A 434 30.37 6.80 12.53
C ASP A 434 30.47 6.95 11.01
N ALA A 435 29.33 7.13 10.33
CA ALA A 435 29.27 7.47 8.92
C ALA A 435 27.99 8.22 8.55
N VAL A 436 28.00 8.91 7.41
CA VAL A 436 26.82 9.62 6.89
C VAL A 436 26.58 9.30 5.42
N TYR A 437 25.32 9.10 5.05
CA TYR A 437 24.87 9.02 3.66
C TYR A 437 24.35 10.38 3.22
N ILE A 438 24.91 10.90 2.12
CA ILE A 438 24.51 12.15 1.48
C ILE A 438 23.70 11.80 0.22
N CYS A 439 22.38 11.92 0.32
CA CYS A 439 21.42 11.60 -0.73
C CYS A 439 20.61 12.84 -1.14
N ILE A 440 21.33 13.92 -1.43
CA ILE A 440 20.77 15.22 -1.81
C ILE A 440 20.84 15.46 -3.32
N PRO A 441 20.06 16.41 -3.87
CA PRO A 441 20.15 16.78 -5.28
C PRO A 441 21.49 17.46 -5.65
N PRO A 442 21.87 17.47 -6.94
CA PRO A 442 23.17 17.96 -7.42
C PRO A 442 23.52 19.41 -6.99
N PHE A 443 22.52 20.29 -6.94
CA PHE A 443 22.69 21.69 -6.57
C PHE A 443 22.88 21.93 -5.06
N ALA A 444 22.63 20.93 -4.23
CA ALA A 444 22.63 21.06 -2.76
C ALA A 444 23.95 20.60 -2.11
N HIS A 445 24.87 20.00 -2.89
CA HIS A 445 26.18 19.58 -2.40
C HIS A 445 27.09 20.76 -2.05
N GLY A 446 28.01 20.54 -1.11
CA GLY A 446 29.04 21.49 -0.68
C GLY A 446 29.17 21.55 0.83
N ASP A 447 28.17 22.12 1.50
CA ASP A 447 28.27 22.40 2.95
C ASP A 447 28.17 21.13 3.81
N ALA A 448 27.34 20.16 3.40
CA ALA A 448 27.24 18.87 4.09
C ALA A 448 28.58 18.12 4.09
N GLU A 449 29.22 18.00 2.94
CA GLU A 449 30.54 17.39 2.77
C GLU A 449 31.60 18.15 3.56
N ARG A 450 31.64 19.48 3.46
CA ARG A 450 32.60 20.31 4.22
C ARG A 450 32.48 20.09 5.72
N ASP A 451 31.26 20.05 6.25
CA ASP A 451 31.03 19.85 7.68
C ASP A 451 31.44 18.44 8.14
N LEU A 452 31.19 17.41 7.34
CA LEU A 452 31.62 16.04 7.61
C LEU A 452 33.15 15.89 7.57
N ILE A 453 33.82 16.49 6.57
CA ILE A 453 35.29 16.48 6.46
C ILE A 453 35.92 17.17 7.67
N ARG A 454 35.38 18.32 8.10
CA ARG A 454 35.89 19.04 9.28
C ARG A 454 35.74 18.24 10.58
N ARG A 455 34.72 17.38 10.66
CA ARG A 455 34.44 16.52 11.82
C ARG A 455 35.08 15.13 11.72
N ASP A 456 35.82 14.86 10.66
CA ASP A 456 36.46 13.56 10.38
C ASP A 456 35.46 12.39 10.33
N VAL A 457 34.28 12.62 9.75
CA VAL A 457 33.20 11.62 9.64
C VAL A 457 33.16 11.03 8.23
N PRO A 458 33.43 9.72 8.05
CA PRO A 458 33.29 9.04 6.77
C PRO A 458 31.92 9.22 6.13
N PHE A 459 31.84 9.27 4.80
CA PHE A 459 30.54 9.45 4.14
C PHE A 459 30.41 8.80 2.77
N PHE A 460 29.19 8.38 2.47
CA PHE A 460 28.74 7.92 1.17
C PHE A 460 28.03 9.07 0.46
N VAL A 461 28.30 9.31 -0.82
CA VAL A 461 27.64 10.35 -1.62
C VAL A 461 26.92 9.73 -2.80
N GLU A 462 25.63 9.99 -2.92
CA GLU A 462 24.91 9.65 -4.15
C GLU A 462 25.31 10.55 -5.30
N LYS A 463 25.36 9.97 -6.50
CA LYS A 463 25.74 10.70 -7.71
C LYS A 463 24.58 11.56 -8.21
N PRO A 464 24.85 12.65 -8.93
CA PRO A 464 26.16 13.25 -9.21
C PRO A 464 26.64 14.13 -8.04
N ILE A 465 27.96 14.14 -7.83
CA ILE A 465 28.60 14.74 -6.64
C ILE A 465 28.44 16.27 -6.50
N THR A 466 28.16 17.01 -7.58
CA THR A 466 27.78 18.43 -7.59
C THR A 466 27.47 18.86 -9.05
N LEU A 467 27.21 20.14 -9.32
CA LEU A 467 27.23 20.75 -10.65
C LEU A 467 28.44 21.68 -10.87
N ASP A 468 29.14 22.03 -9.79
CA ASP A 468 30.29 22.94 -9.83
C ASP A 468 31.60 22.14 -9.80
N LEU A 469 32.34 22.16 -10.90
CA LEU A 469 33.61 21.45 -11.01
C LEU A 469 34.65 21.94 -9.99
N ALA A 470 34.70 23.24 -9.71
CA ALA A 470 35.67 23.80 -8.77
C ALA A 470 35.38 23.34 -7.34
N LEU A 471 34.09 23.28 -6.97
CA LEU A 471 33.65 22.71 -5.70
C LEU A 471 34.00 21.22 -5.61
N ALA A 472 33.77 20.45 -6.68
CA ALA A 472 34.10 19.03 -6.70
C ALA A 472 35.61 18.78 -6.51
N GLU A 473 36.46 19.62 -7.11
CA GLU A 473 37.91 19.58 -6.97
C GLU A 473 38.37 20.00 -5.56
N GLU A 474 37.76 21.04 -4.98
CA GLU A 474 37.97 21.46 -3.60
C GLU A 474 37.68 20.29 -2.64
N LEU A 475 36.50 19.68 -2.75
CA LEU A 475 36.07 18.58 -1.89
C LEU A 475 36.98 17.35 -2.05
N ALA A 476 37.35 16.98 -3.28
CA ALA A 476 38.28 15.87 -3.53
C ALA A 476 39.65 16.10 -2.88
N ALA A 477 40.18 17.33 -2.95
CA ALA A 477 41.43 17.70 -2.31
C ALA A 477 41.33 17.66 -0.78
N MET A 478 40.23 18.15 -0.21
CA MET A 478 39.96 18.10 1.23
C MET A 478 39.84 16.67 1.76
N ILE A 479 39.07 15.81 1.07
CA ILE A 479 38.91 14.38 1.41
C ILE A 479 40.27 13.67 1.38
N THR A 480 41.07 13.91 0.34
CA THR A 480 42.42 13.33 0.20
C THR A 480 43.34 13.80 1.32
N GLY A 481 43.31 15.10 1.65
CA GLY A 481 44.08 15.69 2.75
C GLY A 481 43.72 15.12 4.12
N ALA A 482 42.43 14.88 4.37
CA ALA A 482 41.93 14.24 5.58
C ALA A 482 42.14 12.72 5.62
N LYS A 483 42.42 12.08 4.47
CA LYS A 483 42.47 10.61 4.31
C LYS A 483 41.15 9.92 4.70
N LEU A 484 40.05 10.61 4.43
CA LEU A 484 38.72 10.18 4.84
C LEU A 484 38.21 9.03 3.95
N ILE A 485 37.47 8.09 4.55
CA ILE A 485 36.81 7.02 3.81
C ILE A 485 35.56 7.58 3.15
N THR A 486 35.51 7.54 1.81
CA THR A 486 34.36 7.97 1.03
C THR A 486 34.02 6.98 -0.08
N ALA A 487 32.74 6.82 -0.37
CA ALA A 487 32.23 6.08 -1.52
C ALA A 487 31.23 6.94 -2.31
N VAL A 488 31.11 6.68 -3.62
CA VAL A 488 30.12 7.34 -4.49
C VAL A 488 29.28 6.30 -5.22
N GLY A 489 27.97 6.53 -5.31
CA GLY A 489 26.91 5.62 -5.79
C GLY A 489 26.95 5.18 -7.26
N TYR A 490 28.11 4.72 -7.75
CA TYR A 490 28.26 4.08 -9.06
C TYR A 490 28.10 2.55 -8.95
N HIS A 491 26.96 2.12 -8.42
CA HIS A 491 26.67 0.73 -8.07
C HIS A 491 26.84 -0.28 -9.23
N TRP A 492 26.74 0.12 -10.49
CA TRP A 492 26.96 -0.77 -11.65
C TRP A 492 28.36 -1.40 -11.65
N ARG A 493 29.36 -0.76 -11.02
CA ARG A 493 30.69 -1.35 -10.84
C ARG A 493 30.69 -2.61 -9.96
N TYR A 494 29.63 -2.85 -9.20
CA TYR A 494 29.44 -4.00 -8.31
C TYR A 494 28.59 -5.12 -8.93
N LEU A 495 28.24 -5.01 -10.22
CA LEU A 495 27.62 -6.09 -10.98
C LEU A 495 28.66 -7.15 -11.38
N ASP A 496 28.32 -8.42 -11.17
CA ASP A 496 29.13 -9.56 -11.61
C ASP A 496 29.22 -9.66 -13.14
N THR A 497 28.18 -9.23 -13.84
CA THR A 497 28.15 -9.07 -15.30
C THR A 497 29.20 -8.08 -15.80
N VAL A 498 29.44 -6.99 -15.07
CA VAL A 498 30.48 -6.00 -15.40
C VAL A 498 31.88 -6.59 -15.19
N GLU A 499 32.09 -7.43 -14.17
CA GLU A 499 33.35 -8.17 -14.02
C GLU A 499 33.58 -9.18 -15.13
N GLU A 500 32.54 -9.89 -15.56
CA GLU A 500 32.59 -10.81 -16.68
C GLU A 500 32.98 -10.08 -17.97
N ALA A 501 32.34 -8.95 -18.28
CA ALA A 501 32.70 -8.14 -19.43
C ALA A 501 34.16 -7.65 -19.35
N ARG A 502 34.63 -7.20 -18.18
CA ARG A 502 36.06 -6.84 -18.01
C ARG A 502 36.98 -8.02 -18.36
N ARG A 503 36.70 -9.22 -17.85
CA ARG A 503 37.51 -10.42 -18.13
C ARG A 503 37.57 -10.71 -19.63
N LEU A 504 36.44 -10.66 -20.33
CA LEU A 504 36.38 -10.89 -21.78
C LEU A 504 37.17 -9.83 -22.57
N LEU A 505 37.16 -8.58 -22.13
CA LEU A 505 37.84 -7.45 -22.78
C LEU A 505 39.36 -7.43 -22.57
N VAL A 506 39.90 -8.15 -21.59
CA VAL A 506 41.35 -8.31 -21.42
C VAL A 506 41.96 -9.05 -22.61
N GLU A 507 41.30 -10.12 -23.06
CA GLU A 507 41.76 -10.92 -24.21
C GLU A 507 41.29 -10.37 -25.56
N ASN A 508 40.18 -9.63 -25.58
CA ASN A 508 39.58 -9.06 -26.78
C ASN A 508 39.26 -7.56 -26.59
N PRO A 509 40.26 -6.67 -26.76
CA PRO A 509 40.08 -5.25 -26.51
C PRO A 509 38.97 -4.64 -27.39
N ALA A 510 38.09 -3.86 -26.76
CA ALA A 510 37.02 -3.15 -27.45
C ALA A 510 37.59 -2.23 -28.55
N GLN A 511 36.79 -2.01 -29.60
CA GLN A 511 37.08 -1.10 -30.71
C GLN A 511 36.02 0.00 -30.83
N LEU A 512 34.77 -0.31 -30.44
CA LEU A 512 33.63 0.59 -30.55
C LEU A 512 32.64 0.37 -29.39
N LEU A 513 32.10 1.46 -28.86
CA LEU A 513 31.01 1.43 -27.88
C LEU A 513 29.77 2.17 -28.39
N SER A 514 28.58 1.70 -28.00
CA SER A 514 27.31 2.40 -28.21
C SER A 514 26.45 2.28 -26.96
N GLY A 515 26.34 3.37 -26.21
CA GLY A 515 25.59 3.42 -24.95
C GLY A 515 24.30 4.23 -25.07
N TYR A 516 23.31 3.90 -24.25
CA TYR A 516 22.00 4.55 -24.30
C TYR A 516 21.32 4.63 -22.93
N TRP A 517 20.63 5.74 -22.69
CA TRP A 517 19.71 5.95 -21.57
C TRP A 517 18.39 6.55 -22.09
N LEU A 518 17.42 5.67 -22.40
CA LEU A 518 16.18 6.05 -23.07
C LEU A 518 14.99 5.89 -22.10
N ASP A 519 14.49 7.01 -21.61
CA ASP A 519 13.68 7.05 -20.39
C ASP A 519 12.59 8.12 -20.44
N GLN A 520 11.85 8.25 -19.34
CA GLN A 520 10.90 9.31 -19.06
C GLN A 520 11.53 10.52 -18.34
N THR A 521 10.83 11.65 -18.32
CA THR A 521 11.22 12.83 -17.52
C THR A 521 11.00 12.52 -16.04
N PRO A 522 12.02 12.63 -15.18
CA PRO A 522 11.87 12.42 -13.74
C PRO A 522 10.83 13.36 -13.10
N PRO A 523 10.00 12.86 -12.18
CA PRO A 523 8.96 13.66 -11.52
C PRO A 523 9.43 14.90 -10.71
N PRO A 524 10.58 14.89 -10.00
CA PRO A 524 10.96 16.03 -9.16
C PRO A 524 11.19 17.31 -9.95
N GLN A 525 10.50 18.40 -9.58
CA GLN A 525 10.55 19.67 -10.34
C GLN A 525 11.95 20.30 -10.42
N TRP A 526 12.81 20.08 -9.42
CA TRP A 526 14.19 20.55 -9.48
C TRP A 526 14.98 19.87 -10.59
N TRP A 527 14.59 18.67 -11.02
CA TRP A 527 15.24 17.97 -12.13
C TRP A 527 15.03 18.70 -13.45
N TRP A 528 13.88 19.35 -13.61
CA TRP A 528 13.46 20.03 -14.83
C TRP A 528 14.28 21.28 -15.15
N LYS A 529 15.15 21.69 -14.21
CA LYS A 529 15.93 22.92 -14.22
C LYS A 529 17.40 22.62 -14.43
N ILE A 530 17.97 23.11 -15.52
CA ILE A 530 19.34 22.86 -15.96
C ILE A 530 20.38 23.36 -14.97
N ASP A 531 20.09 24.46 -14.28
CA ASP A 531 20.92 25.04 -13.21
C ASP A 531 20.84 24.25 -11.89
N ARG A 532 19.89 23.31 -11.77
CA ARG A 532 19.71 22.46 -10.58
C ARG A 532 20.09 21.00 -10.79
N SER A 533 19.87 20.45 -11.98
CA SER A 533 20.12 19.03 -12.28
C SER A 533 21.30 18.79 -13.21
N GLY A 534 21.68 19.77 -14.04
CA GLY A 534 22.62 19.56 -15.15
C GLY A 534 22.02 18.77 -16.33
N GLY A 535 20.77 18.33 -16.23
CA GLY A 535 20.09 17.52 -17.24
C GLY A 535 20.50 16.04 -17.24
N GLN A 536 19.86 15.27 -18.11
CA GLN A 536 19.95 13.81 -18.14
C GLN A 536 21.38 13.27 -18.29
N MET A 537 22.23 13.96 -19.05
CA MET A 537 23.62 13.52 -19.28
C MET A 537 24.45 13.50 -17.99
N ILE A 538 24.21 14.46 -17.09
CA ILE A 538 24.93 14.60 -15.82
C ILE A 538 24.30 13.74 -14.73
N GLU A 539 22.97 13.66 -14.67
CA GLU A 539 22.28 13.03 -13.55
C GLU A 539 22.05 11.52 -13.76
N GLN A 540 21.56 11.10 -14.93
CA GLN A 540 21.20 9.70 -15.19
C GLN A 540 22.25 8.98 -16.03
N THR A 541 22.56 9.52 -17.22
CA THR A 541 23.46 8.89 -18.21
C THR A 541 24.91 8.83 -17.73
N THR A 542 25.25 9.53 -16.63
CA THR A 542 26.55 9.41 -15.97
C THR A 542 26.91 7.97 -15.61
N HIS A 543 25.95 7.08 -15.35
CA HIS A 543 26.22 5.65 -15.17
C HIS A 543 26.83 5.00 -16.42
N ILE A 544 26.39 5.37 -17.62
CA ILE A 544 26.91 4.83 -18.88
C ILE A 544 28.30 5.41 -19.16
N ILE A 545 28.50 6.70 -18.89
CA ILE A 545 29.81 7.35 -18.97
C ILE A 545 30.79 6.66 -18.01
N ASP A 546 30.37 6.42 -16.78
CA ASP A 546 31.16 5.74 -15.76
C ASP A 546 31.50 4.31 -16.17
N LEU A 547 30.51 3.53 -16.61
CA LEU A 547 30.70 2.15 -17.04
C LEU A 547 31.69 2.09 -18.21
N ALA A 548 31.53 2.96 -19.21
CA ALA A 548 32.44 3.01 -20.35
C ALA A 548 33.89 3.32 -19.91
N ARG A 549 34.08 4.29 -19.01
CA ARG A 549 35.38 4.64 -18.43
C ARG A 549 35.97 3.55 -17.54
N TYR A 550 35.13 2.86 -16.79
CA TYR A 550 35.52 1.78 -15.91
C TYR A 550 35.98 0.53 -16.70
N LEU A 551 35.35 0.25 -17.84
CA LEU A 551 35.70 -0.88 -18.70
C LEU A 551 36.88 -0.58 -19.62
N ILE A 552 36.91 0.60 -20.27
CA ILE A 552 37.80 0.86 -21.41
C ILE A 552 39.03 1.70 -21.04
N GLY A 553 38.92 2.58 -20.03
CA GLY A 553 39.98 3.51 -19.64
C GLY A 553 39.54 4.96 -19.72
N GLU A 554 40.51 5.88 -19.72
CA GLU A 554 40.24 7.32 -19.64
C GLU A 554 39.90 7.94 -21.00
N VAL A 555 39.14 9.02 -20.96
CA VAL A 555 38.60 9.74 -22.12
C VAL A 555 39.41 11.01 -22.34
N THR A 556 39.88 11.24 -23.57
CA THR A 556 40.74 12.37 -23.93
C THR A 556 40.01 13.47 -24.70
N ASP A 557 38.95 13.12 -25.43
CA ASP A 557 38.20 14.07 -26.25
C ASP A 557 36.70 13.75 -26.20
N VAL A 558 35.85 14.77 -26.07
CA VAL A 558 34.38 14.64 -26.12
C VAL A 558 33.75 15.68 -27.03
N TYR A 559 32.67 15.30 -27.71
CA TYR A 559 31.83 16.22 -28.47
C TYR A 559 30.34 15.92 -28.22
N GLY A 560 29.61 16.91 -27.72
CA GLY A 560 28.20 16.78 -27.35
C GLY A 560 27.25 17.53 -28.27
N ARG A 561 26.02 17.03 -28.42
CA ARG A 561 24.90 17.72 -29.07
C ARG A 561 23.61 17.49 -28.29
N VAL A 562 22.76 18.51 -28.24
CA VAL A 562 21.51 18.51 -27.48
C VAL A 562 20.34 19.00 -28.33
N GLY A 563 19.14 18.55 -28.00
CA GLY A 563 17.88 19.01 -28.56
C GLY A 563 16.85 19.28 -27.48
N PHE A 564 16.08 20.36 -27.67
CA PHE A 564 15.03 20.78 -26.75
C PHE A 564 13.65 20.48 -27.34
N LYS A 565 12.70 20.19 -26.47
CA LYS A 565 11.29 19.98 -26.85
C LYS A 565 10.41 20.59 -25.79
N ASP A 566 9.49 21.46 -26.21
CA ASP A 566 8.46 21.99 -25.33
C ASP A 566 7.45 20.88 -24.98
N ARG A 567 7.07 20.81 -23.71
CA ARG A 567 6.24 19.75 -23.11
C ARG A 567 5.27 20.36 -22.11
N SER A 568 4.01 20.47 -22.50
CA SER A 568 2.96 21.10 -21.68
C SER A 568 2.73 20.41 -20.33
N GLU A 569 3.00 19.09 -20.27
CA GLU A 569 2.88 18.29 -19.05
C GLU A 569 4.02 18.56 -18.03
N PHE A 570 5.11 19.22 -18.44
CA PHE A 570 6.25 19.59 -17.59
C PHE A 570 6.52 21.11 -17.68
N PRO A 571 5.69 21.94 -17.03
CA PRO A 571 5.78 23.39 -17.17
C PRO A 571 7.13 23.92 -16.66
N GLY A 572 7.84 24.63 -17.54
CA GLY A 572 9.14 25.21 -17.22
C GLY A 572 10.33 24.25 -17.34
N LEU A 573 10.19 23.13 -18.05
CA LEU A 573 11.30 22.25 -18.42
C LEU A 573 12.31 22.99 -19.32
N ASP A 574 13.54 23.19 -18.85
CA ASP A 574 14.62 23.84 -19.62
C ASP A 574 15.85 22.95 -19.85
N VAL A 575 15.82 21.71 -19.34
CA VAL A 575 16.81 20.68 -19.67
C VAL A 575 16.61 20.14 -21.10
N PRO A 576 17.69 19.73 -21.78
CA PRO A 576 17.59 19.03 -23.06
C PRO A 576 16.72 17.78 -22.98
N ALA A 577 15.78 17.63 -23.92
CA ALA A 577 14.93 16.46 -24.00
C ALA A 577 15.64 15.26 -24.67
N VAL A 578 16.64 15.55 -25.50
CA VAL A 578 17.53 14.58 -26.13
C VAL A 578 18.97 15.08 -26.07
N ALA A 579 19.92 14.18 -25.86
CA ALA A 579 21.35 14.49 -25.96
C ALA A 579 22.14 13.31 -26.51
N THR A 580 23.20 13.60 -27.27
CA THR A 580 24.15 12.60 -27.77
C THR A 580 25.57 13.10 -27.57
N ALA A 581 26.50 12.18 -27.35
CA ALA A 581 27.91 12.50 -27.15
C ALA A 581 28.81 11.47 -27.83
N THR A 582 29.79 11.96 -28.59
CA THR A 582 30.91 11.17 -29.10
C THR A 582 32.09 11.33 -28.17
N MET A 583 32.77 10.23 -27.82
CA MET A 583 33.90 10.23 -26.90
C MET A 583 35.05 9.42 -27.50
N THR A 584 36.28 9.89 -27.30
CA THR A 584 37.51 9.18 -27.68
C THR A 584 38.30 8.83 -26.43
N PHE A 585 38.68 7.56 -26.32
CA PHE A 585 39.49 7.04 -25.22
C PHE A 585 40.98 7.15 -25.54
N GLU A 586 41.82 7.16 -24.52
CA GLU A 586 43.29 7.15 -24.67
C GLU A 586 43.78 5.95 -25.51
N SER A 587 43.06 4.83 -25.44
CA SER A 587 43.32 3.62 -26.23
C SER A 587 42.99 3.76 -27.73
N GLY A 588 42.33 4.86 -28.13
CA GLY A 588 41.83 5.08 -29.48
C GLY A 588 40.42 4.54 -29.73
N VAL A 589 39.79 3.88 -28.75
CA VAL A 589 38.39 3.43 -28.82
C VAL A 589 37.47 4.64 -28.95
N ILE A 590 36.41 4.49 -29.74
CA ILE A 590 35.39 5.53 -29.94
C ILE A 590 34.07 5.04 -29.34
N ALA A 591 33.36 5.92 -28.65
CA ALA A 591 32.03 5.67 -28.11
C ALA A 591 31.02 6.70 -28.60
N ASN A 592 29.78 6.25 -28.79
CA ASN A 592 28.62 7.13 -28.92
C ASN A 592 27.62 6.85 -27.78
N ILE A 593 27.25 7.88 -27.02
CA ILE A 593 26.30 7.79 -25.92
C ILE A 593 25.07 8.62 -26.26
N SER A 594 23.89 8.01 -26.21
CA SER A 594 22.61 8.67 -26.52
C SER A 594 21.67 8.68 -25.32
N SER A 595 20.92 9.77 -25.13
CA SER A 595 19.99 9.92 -24.01
C SER A 595 18.71 10.65 -24.44
N THR A 596 17.57 10.22 -23.89
CA THR A 596 16.28 10.90 -24.03
C THR A 596 15.43 10.73 -22.77
N CYS A 597 14.65 11.76 -22.43
CA CYS A 597 13.67 11.72 -21.35
C CYS A 597 12.22 11.84 -21.86
N LEU A 598 11.99 11.58 -23.16
CA LEU A 598 10.72 11.85 -23.84
C LEU A 598 9.63 10.80 -23.61
N LEU A 599 9.98 9.57 -23.23
CA LEU A 599 9.13 8.40 -23.55
C LEU A 599 7.91 8.26 -22.64
N GLY A 600 7.95 8.74 -21.39
CA GLY A 600 6.84 8.53 -20.44
C GLY A 600 6.76 7.09 -19.90
N TRP A 601 7.73 6.24 -20.24
CA TRP A 601 8.04 4.95 -19.63
C TRP A 601 9.55 4.70 -19.71
N ASN A 602 10.07 3.78 -18.91
CA ASN A 602 11.48 3.35 -18.99
C ASN A 602 11.63 2.39 -20.19
N HIS A 603 12.37 2.77 -21.23
CA HIS A 603 12.46 1.96 -22.46
C HIS A 603 13.68 1.07 -22.52
N ARG A 604 14.88 1.65 -22.41
CA ARG A 604 16.13 0.89 -22.55
C ARG A 604 17.30 1.66 -21.96
N VAL A 605 18.12 0.97 -21.17
CA VAL A 605 19.36 1.50 -20.60
C VAL A 605 20.46 0.44 -20.74
N GLY A 606 21.64 0.83 -21.23
CA GLY A 606 22.72 -0.13 -21.41
C GLY A 606 23.90 0.36 -22.25
N LEU A 607 24.90 -0.50 -22.38
CA LEU A 607 26.14 -0.29 -23.12
C LEU A 607 26.44 -1.48 -24.04
N ASN A 608 26.47 -1.22 -25.35
CA ASN A 608 26.96 -2.17 -26.33
C ASN A 608 28.47 -1.97 -26.53
N ILE A 609 29.20 -3.09 -26.57
CA ILE A 609 30.65 -3.13 -26.69
C ILE A 609 31.00 -4.07 -27.84
N PHE A 610 31.82 -3.61 -28.78
CA PHE A 610 32.22 -4.38 -29.95
C PHE A 610 33.74 -4.54 -29.99
N ALA A 611 34.20 -5.78 -30.09
CA ALA A 611 35.59 -6.18 -30.27
C ALA A 611 35.71 -7.16 -31.46
N ASP A 612 36.92 -7.62 -31.79
CA ASP A 612 37.10 -8.60 -32.88
C ASP A 612 36.30 -9.88 -32.58
N ARG A 613 35.32 -10.18 -33.45
CA ARG A 613 34.43 -11.36 -33.34
C ARG A 613 33.69 -11.51 -32.00
N LEU A 614 33.45 -10.39 -31.32
CA LEU A 614 32.78 -10.36 -30.02
C LEU A 614 31.87 -9.13 -29.92
N ALA A 615 30.61 -9.35 -29.58
CA ALA A 615 29.67 -8.30 -29.19
C ALA A 615 29.13 -8.57 -27.78
N ILE A 616 29.19 -7.56 -26.92
CA ILE A 616 28.64 -7.61 -25.56
C ILE A 616 27.57 -6.52 -25.44
N GLU A 617 26.42 -6.85 -24.86
CA GLU A 617 25.42 -5.89 -24.42
C GLU A 617 25.29 -6.01 -22.90
N LEU A 618 25.55 -4.91 -22.19
CA LEU A 618 25.41 -4.79 -20.73
C LEU A 618 24.25 -3.88 -20.38
N THR A 619 23.38 -4.34 -19.48
CA THR A 619 22.34 -3.52 -18.83
C THR A 619 22.56 -3.48 -17.31
N ASP A 620 21.64 -2.87 -16.57
CA ASP A 620 21.59 -2.94 -15.10
C ASP A 620 21.23 -4.33 -14.56
N HIS A 621 20.81 -5.25 -15.42
CA HIS A 621 20.31 -6.56 -15.02
C HIS A 621 20.96 -7.72 -15.76
N ASP A 622 21.44 -7.52 -16.98
CA ASP A 622 21.82 -8.61 -17.87
C ASP A 622 23.15 -8.36 -18.58
N ILE A 623 23.80 -9.45 -18.96
CA ILE A 623 24.84 -9.50 -19.98
C ILE A 623 24.40 -10.40 -21.12
N MET A 624 24.51 -9.92 -22.35
CA MET A 624 24.50 -10.74 -23.54
C MET A 624 25.91 -10.81 -24.11
N VAL A 625 26.36 -12.02 -24.50
CA VAL A 625 27.65 -12.23 -25.17
C VAL A 625 27.43 -13.00 -26.47
N ASP A 626 27.72 -12.36 -27.62
CA ASP A 626 27.52 -12.93 -28.95
C ASP A 626 28.88 -13.05 -29.67
N VAL A 627 29.21 -14.28 -30.03
CA VAL A 627 30.42 -14.68 -30.77
C VAL A 627 30.09 -15.26 -32.15
N GLY A 628 28.90 -14.96 -32.67
CA GLY A 628 28.37 -15.48 -33.94
C GLY A 628 27.65 -16.82 -33.84
N ALA A 629 27.32 -17.27 -32.62
CA ALA A 629 26.66 -18.56 -32.34
C ALA A 629 25.26 -18.43 -31.72
N GLY A 630 24.72 -17.20 -31.67
CA GLY A 630 23.47 -16.86 -31.01
C GLY A 630 23.67 -15.79 -29.93
N ARG A 631 22.57 -15.31 -29.36
CA ARG A 631 22.56 -14.22 -28.37
C ARG A 631 22.14 -14.73 -26.99
N PRO A 632 22.98 -15.53 -26.30
CA PRO A 632 22.69 -15.96 -24.94
C PRO A 632 22.67 -14.75 -24.01
N VAL A 633 21.67 -14.69 -23.13
CA VAL A 633 21.52 -13.66 -22.11
C VAL A 633 21.64 -14.31 -20.74
N ARG A 634 22.44 -13.70 -19.87
CA ARG A 634 22.60 -14.10 -18.47
C ARG A 634 22.25 -12.93 -17.57
N GLN A 635 21.48 -13.20 -16.52
CA GLN A 635 21.12 -12.20 -15.52
C GLN A 635 22.24 -12.04 -14.48
N ALA A 636 22.37 -10.83 -13.95
CA ALA A 636 23.27 -10.50 -12.85
C ALA A 636 22.85 -11.19 -11.55
N GLU A 637 23.84 -11.58 -10.75
CA GLU A 637 23.65 -12.23 -9.46
C GLU A 637 23.89 -11.25 -8.32
N GLY A 638 22.97 -11.25 -7.34
CA GLY A 638 23.03 -10.37 -6.16
C GLY A 638 22.61 -8.92 -6.45
N ASP A 639 22.39 -8.14 -5.40
CA ASP A 639 22.07 -6.71 -5.53
C ASP A 639 23.37 -5.87 -5.54
N PRO A 640 23.68 -5.11 -6.61
CA PRO A 640 24.87 -4.28 -6.67
C PRO A 640 24.89 -3.16 -5.61
N VAL A 641 23.74 -2.60 -5.22
CA VAL A 641 23.68 -1.56 -4.18
C VAL A 641 23.94 -2.17 -2.80
N TRP A 642 23.49 -3.40 -2.56
CA TRP A 642 23.82 -4.13 -1.33
C TRP A 642 25.33 -4.32 -1.17
N ARG A 643 26.04 -4.69 -2.25
CA ARG A 643 27.50 -4.87 -2.23
C ARG A 643 28.23 -3.56 -2.01
N GLU A 644 27.75 -2.50 -2.66
CA GLU A 644 28.29 -1.15 -2.50
C GLU A 644 28.15 -0.64 -1.06
N ASP A 645 26.96 -0.77 -0.46
CA ASP A 645 26.71 -0.41 0.93
C ASP A 645 27.53 -1.25 1.91
N ARG A 646 27.64 -2.57 1.66
CA ARG A 646 28.42 -3.47 2.50
C ARG A 646 29.91 -3.10 2.51
N ASP A 647 30.49 -2.87 1.33
CA ASP A 647 31.90 -2.48 1.19
C ASP A 647 32.18 -1.11 1.83
N PHE A 648 31.23 -0.17 1.77
CA PHE A 648 31.34 1.11 2.48
C PHE A 648 31.32 0.93 4.00
N VAL A 649 30.35 0.19 4.54
CA VAL A 649 30.24 -0.05 5.99
C VAL A 649 31.45 -0.82 6.52
N ASP A 650 31.93 -1.83 5.79
CA ASP A 650 33.12 -2.60 6.18
C ASP A 650 34.38 -1.71 6.25
N ALA A 651 34.55 -0.82 5.27
CA ALA A 651 35.64 0.15 5.28
C ALA A 651 35.57 1.08 6.50
N VAL A 652 34.39 1.63 6.80
CA VAL A 652 34.16 2.50 7.98
C VAL A 652 34.51 1.78 9.28
N ARG A 653 34.20 0.49 9.37
CA ARG A 653 34.54 -0.36 10.53
C ARG A 653 36.02 -0.73 10.62
N GLY A 654 36.85 -0.26 9.69
CA GLY A 654 38.29 -0.54 9.65
C GLY A 654 38.68 -1.89 9.04
N GLN A 655 37.77 -2.54 8.29
CA GLN A 655 38.11 -3.72 7.50
C GLN A 655 38.85 -3.33 6.21
N GLU A 656 39.23 -4.33 5.40
CA GLU A 656 39.87 -4.07 4.11
C GLU A 656 38.94 -3.28 3.19
N ASN A 657 39.48 -2.23 2.56
CA ASN A 657 38.66 -1.25 1.89
C ASN A 657 38.43 -1.60 0.41
N HIS A 658 37.29 -2.21 0.13
CA HIS A 658 36.89 -2.72 -1.20
C HIS A 658 36.05 -1.75 -2.04
N ILE A 659 35.88 -0.49 -1.59
CA ILE A 659 35.14 0.55 -2.31
C ILE A 659 35.68 0.71 -3.75
N ARG A 660 34.78 0.53 -4.73
CA ARG A 660 35.11 0.55 -6.18
C ARG A 660 35.08 1.93 -6.82
N CYS A 661 34.47 2.92 -6.17
CA CYS A 661 34.43 4.30 -6.64
C CYS A 661 34.60 5.26 -5.46
N ALA A 662 35.83 5.75 -5.28
CA ALA A 662 36.13 6.84 -4.34
C ALA A 662 35.74 8.18 -4.96
N TYR A 663 35.64 9.23 -4.14
CA TYR A 663 35.24 10.57 -4.59
C TYR A 663 36.10 11.12 -5.74
N SER A 664 37.43 10.93 -5.69
CA SER A 664 38.35 11.36 -6.76
C SER A 664 38.13 10.63 -8.08
N ASP A 665 37.73 9.36 -8.03
CA ASP A 665 37.41 8.58 -9.22
C ASP A 665 36.08 9.06 -9.80
N ALA A 666 35.06 9.23 -8.97
CA ALA A 666 33.77 9.81 -9.37
C ALA A 666 33.92 11.19 -10.01
N LEU A 667 34.80 12.04 -9.46
CA LEU A 667 35.13 13.36 -10.03
C LEU A 667 35.61 13.26 -11.48
N ALA A 668 36.38 12.23 -11.83
CA ALA A 668 36.83 12.06 -13.20
C ALA A 668 35.72 11.60 -14.16
N THR A 669 34.75 10.78 -13.73
CA THR A 669 33.51 10.56 -14.51
C THR A 669 32.75 11.88 -14.66
N HIS A 670 32.64 12.62 -13.56
CA HIS A 670 31.86 13.84 -13.50
C HIS A 670 32.43 14.93 -14.43
N ARG A 671 33.76 15.08 -14.51
CA ARG A 671 34.45 15.94 -15.48
C ARG A 671 34.04 15.64 -16.92
N ILE A 672 33.92 14.38 -17.28
CA ILE A 672 33.48 13.97 -18.62
C ILE A 672 32.03 14.39 -18.87
N ALA A 673 31.12 14.12 -17.93
CA ALA A 673 29.72 14.52 -18.06
C ALA A 673 29.56 16.06 -18.19
N LEU A 674 30.30 16.82 -17.38
CA LEU A 674 30.34 18.29 -17.47
C LEU A 674 30.96 18.78 -18.79
N ALA A 675 32.01 18.12 -19.28
CA ALA A 675 32.65 18.45 -20.55
C ALA A 675 31.74 18.17 -21.75
N VAL A 676 30.95 17.09 -21.72
CA VAL A 676 29.90 16.83 -22.72
C VAL A 676 28.86 17.95 -22.71
N ALA A 677 28.41 18.37 -21.52
CA ALA A 677 27.46 19.48 -21.38
C ALA A 677 28.06 20.84 -21.80
N ALA A 678 29.35 21.06 -21.57
CA ALA A 678 30.06 22.25 -22.02
C ALA A 678 30.23 22.26 -23.55
N SER A 679 30.67 21.15 -24.12
CA SER A 679 30.80 20.94 -25.57
C SER A 679 29.48 21.17 -26.30
N ALA A 680 28.38 20.62 -25.79
CA ALA A 680 27.06 20.81 -26.38
C ALA A 680 26.58 22.27 -26.35
N ARG A 681 27.01 23.07 -25.37
CA ARG A 681 26.70 24.49 -25.27
C ARG A 681 27.56 25.35 -26.17
N GLN A 682 28.84 25.01 -26.31
CA GLN A 682 29.83 25.77 -27.07
C GLN A 682 29.87 25.39 -28.55
N ASP A 683 29.31 24.21 -28.88
CA ASP A 683 29.41 23.59 -30.20
C ASP A 683 30.85 23.30 -30.66
N GLU A 684 31.73 22.98 -29.71
CA GLU A 684 33.14 22.67 -29.96
C GLU A 684 33.55 21.40 -29.19
N PRO A 685 34.47 20.59 -29.73
CA PRO A 685 35.05 19.47 -28.98
C PRO A 685 35.83 19.96 -27.76
N VAL A 686 35.70 19.26 -26.64
CA VAL A 686 36.42 19.54 -25.40
C VAL A 686 37.49 18.47 -25.19
N LYS A 687 38.73 18.91 -25.00
CA LYS A 687 39.85 18.04 -24.62
C LYS A 687 39.93 17.90 -23.11
N LEU A 688 40.23 16.69 -22.66
CA LEU A 688 40.35 16.32 -21.26
C LEU A 688 41.74 15.77 -21.01
N ASP A 689 42.37 16.26 -19.95
CA ASP A 689 43.60 15.65 -19.44
C ASP A 689 43.25 14.37 -18.67
N PRO A 690 43.92 13.24 -18.96
CA PRO A 690 43.75 12.02 -18.19
C PRO A 690 43.99 12.28 -16.70
N PRO A 691 43.06 11.86 -15.82
CA PRO A 691 43.18 12.12 -14.40
C PRO A 691 44.30 11.28 -13.78
N VAL A 692 44.99 11.84 -12.78
CA VAL A 692 46.04 11.14 -12.02
C VAL A 692 45.48 10.73 -10.66
N PHE A 693 45.07 9.47 -10.53
CA PHE A 693 44.72 8.87 -9.24
C PHE A 693 45.00 7.36 -9.25
N GLU A 694 45.31 6.80 -8.08
CA GLU A 694 45.51 5.36 -7.93
C GLU A 694 44.17 4.67 -7.71
N ARG A 695 43.73 3.89 -8.71
CA ARG A 695 42.63 2.94 -8.52
C ARG A 695 43.13 1.79 -7.65
N ARG A 696 42.31 1.37 -6.69
CA ARG A 696 42.64 0.22 -5.85
C ARG A 696 42.65 -1.07 -6.67
N PRO A 697 43.47 -2.06 -6.28
CA PRO A 697 43.37 -3.41 -6.83
C PRO A 697 41.96 -3.95 -6.65
N MET A 698 41.42 -4.61 -7.68
CA MET A 698 40.08 -5.18 -7.58
C MET A 698 40.07 -6.32 -6.57
N ALA A 699 39.12 -6.28 -5.65
CA ALA A 699 38.77 -7.40 -4.79
C ALA A 699 37.57 -8.16 -5.37
N PRO A 700 37.44 -9.48 -5.09
CA PRO A 700 36.25 -10.26 -5.44
C PRO A 700 34.98 -9.59 -4.92
N LEU A 701 33.88 -9.67 -5.69
CA LEU A 701 32.58 -9.20 -5.21
C LEU A 701 32.18 -9.94 -3.94
N GLN A 702 31.72 -9.19 -2.94
CA GLN A 702 31.13 -9.80 -1.77
C GLN A 702 29.88 -10.60 -2.16
N HIS A 703 29.79 -11.81 -1.60
CA HIS A 703 28.61 -12.64 -1.78
C HIS A 703 27.56 -12.25 -0.74
N GLN A 704 26.43 -11.75 -1.22
CA GLN A 704 25.26 -11.57 -0.38
C GLN A 704 24.82 -12.96 0.10
N SER A 705 25.06 -13.26 1.39
CA SER A 705 24.63 -14.50 2.03
C SER A 705 23.11 -14.55 2.01
N ARG A 706 22.53 -15.10 0.95
CA ARG A 706 21.13 -15.45 0.93
C ARG A 706 20.99 -16.65 1.85
N LYS A 707 20.21 -16.53 2.92
CA LYS A 707 19.55 -17.71 3.47
C LYS A 707 18.69 -18.23 2.32
N GLU A 708 19.17 -19.27 1.63
CA GLU A 708 18.37 -20.05 0.70
C GLU A 708 17.29 -20.75 1.52
N GLU A 709 16.23 -20.01 1.83
CA GLU A 709 14.91 -20.62 1.80
C GLU A 709 14.46 -20.58 0.34
N PRO A 710 13.77 -21.63 -0.16
CA PRO A 710 13.09 -21.51 -1.44
C PRO A 710 12.31 -20.19 -1.39
N GLN A 711 12.40 -19.34 -2.41
CA GLN A 711 11.58 -18.12 -2.49
C GLN A 711 10.12 -18.56 -2.49
N SER A 712 9.60 -18.72 -1.28
CA SER A 712 8.20 -18.57 -1.00
C SER A 712 7.94 -17.13 -1.37
N PRO A 713 6.99 -16.86 -2.28
CA PRO A 713 6.57 -15.50 -2.55
C PRO A 713 6.30 -14.79 -1.20
N PRO A 714 6.55 -13.47 -1.07
CA PRO A 714 6.51 -12.73 0.20
C PRO A 714 5.26 -13.10 1.00
N PRO A 715 5.25 -13.16 2.35
CA PRO A 715 4.14 -13.71 3.12
C PRO A 715 2.77 -13.28 2.60
N GLY A 716 1.96 -14.26 2.18
CA GLY A 716 0.66 -14.03 1.57
C GLY A 716 0.66 -13.80 0.06
N HIS A 717 1.78 -13.77 -0.65
CA HIS A 717 1.86 -13.80 -2.11
C HIS A 717 1.90 -15.25 -2.62
N ARG A 718 1.55 -15.49 -3.88
CA ARG A 718 1.63 -16.80 -4.56
C ARG A 718 1.98 -16.68 -6.03
N ARG A 719 2.55 -17.72 -6.64
CA ARG A 719 2.75 -17.79 -8.10
C ARG A 719 1.51 -18.32 -8.80
N ILE A 720 1.05 -17.60 -9.82
CA ILE A 720 -0.07 -17.98 -10.68
C ILE A 720 0.44 -18.32 -12.08
N ARG A 721 -0.04 -19.43 -12.64
CA ARG A 721 0.19 -19.84 -14.03
C ARG A 721 -1.10 -19.65 -14.82
N SER A 722 -1.03 -18.97 -15.96
CA SER A 722 -2.16 -18.73 -16.87
C SER A 722 -1.91 -19.36 -18.23
N LEU A 723 -2.84 -20.16 -18.74
CA LEU A 723 -2.79 -20.71 -20.09
C LEU A 723 -3.17 -19.63 -21.10
N GLY A 724 -2.22 -19.26 -21.96
CA GLY A 724 -2.29 -18.21 -22.97
C GLY A 724 -2.13 -18.73 -24.40
N ILE A 725 -2.41 -17.88 -25.41
CA ILE A 725 -2.10 -18.13 -26.83
C ILE A 725 -0.99 -17.19 -27.29
N GLU A 726 0.20 -17.72 -27.58
CA GLU A 726 1.38 -16.94 -27.92
C GLU A 726 1.32 -16.42 -29.36
N ARG A 727 0.78 -17.24 -30.27
CA ARG A 727 0.52 -16.93 -31.68
C ARG A 727 -0.43 -17.98 -32.24
N ALA A 728 -0.92 -17.78 -33.47
CA ALA A 728 -1.75 -18.77 -34.15
C ALA A 728 -1.11 -20.18 -34.11
N GLY A 729 -1.87 -21.16 -33.62
CA GLY A 729 -1.44 -22.56 -33.46
C GLY A 729 -0.50 -22.85 -32.28
N LYS A 730 -0.12 -21.87 -31.45
CA LYS A 730 0.82 -22.07 -30.33
C LYS A 730 0.28 -21.49 -29.02
N ALA A 731 0.01 -22.35 -28.05
CA ALA A 731 -0.34 -21.99 -26.67
C ALA A 731 0.91 -21.94 -25.78
N PHE A 732 0.86 -21.21 -24.66
CA PHE A 732 1.95 -21.06 -23.70
C PHE A 732 1.43 -20.86 -22.27
N PHE A 733 2.32 -20.92 -21.27
CA PHE A 733 2.02 -20.50 -19.90
C PHE A 733 2.67 -19.14 -19.59
N LEU A 734 1.88 -18.21 -19.07
CA LEU A 734 2.34 -16.99 -18.43
C LEU A 734 2.40 -17.21 -16.92
N GLU A 735 3.54 -16.93 -16.29
CA GLU A 735 3.69 -16.95 -14.83
C GLU A 735 3.81 -15.54 -14.27
N TYR A 736 3.10 -15.25 -13.18
CA TYR A 736 3.20 -13.98 -12.45
C TYR A 736 2.91 -14.18 -10.96
N GLU A 737 3.35 -13.21 -10.15
CA GLU A 737 3.10 -13.19 -8.70
C GLU A 737 1.77 -12.48 -8.40
N GLU A 738 0.97 -13.07 -7.51
CA GLU A 738 -0.27 -12.50 -6.99
C GLU A 738 -0.14 -12.25 -5.48
N GLY A 739 -0.36 -11.02 -5.04
CA GLY A 739 -0.31 -10.62 -3.62
C GLY A 739 -1.48 -11.12 -2.77
N PRO A 740 -1.44 -10.89 -1.44
CA PRO A 740 -2.49 -11.33 -0.52
C PRO A 740 -3.86 -10.70 -0.85
N PRO A 741 -4.98 -11.40 -0.55
CA PRO A 741 -6.31 -10.82 -0.77
C PRO A 741 -6.49 -9.58 0.10
N ALA A 742 -7.09 -8.52 -0.45
CA ALA A 742 -7.46 -7.34 0.32
C ALA A 742 -8.68 -7.63 1.23
N ASP A 743 -9.01 -6.71 2.14
CA ASP A 743 -10.25 -6.81 2.92
C ASP A 743 -11.46 -6.82 1.99
N GLY A 744 -12.39 -7.76 2.23
CA GLY A 744 -13.52 -7.99 1.34
C GLY A 744 -13.24 -8.91 0.14
N HIS A 745 -12.00 -9.40 -0.05
CA HIS A 745 -11.66 -10.34 -1.13
C HIS A 745 -11.58 -11.79 -0.66
N ILE A 746 -11.65 -12.72 -1.61
CA ILE A 746 -11.41 -14.16 -1.39
C ILE A 746 -10.33 -14.69 -2.32
N ARG A 747 -9.60 -15.69 -1.87
CA ARG A 747 -8.55 -16.35 -2.63
C ARG A 747 -8.99 -17.71 -3.11
N LEU A 748 -8.94 -17.90 -4.43
CA LEU A 748 -9.41 -19.07 -5.13
C LEU A 748 -8.24 -19.92 -5.63
N GLU A 749 -8.30 -21.23 -5.41
CA GLU A 749 -7.42 -22.24 -5.99
C GLU A 749 -8.21 -23.03 -7.03
N THR A 750 -7.77 -22.99 -8.29
CA THR A 750 -8.52 -23.61 -9.38
C THR A 750 -8.44 -25.14 -9.28
N LEU A 751 -9.59 -25.80 -9.33
CA LEU A 751 -9.71 -27.26 -9.40
C LEU A 751 -9.82 -27.70 -10.86
N TYR A 752 -10.72 -27.05 -11.60
CA TYR A 752 -11.03 -27.36 -12.99
C TYR A 752 -11.23 -26.09 -13.80
N SER A 753 -10.88 -26.13 -15.08
CA SER A 753 -11.24 -25.05 -16.00
C SER A 753 -11.69 -25.63 -17.35
N GLY A 754 -12.89 -25.28 -17.78
CA GLY A 754 -13.49 -25.76 -19.02
C GLY A 754 -13.02 -24.96 -20.24
N PHE A 755 -12.62 -25.64 -21.32
CA PHE A 755 -12.23 -24.98 -22.56
C PHE A 755 -13.43 -24.81 -23.50
N SER A 756 -13.76 -23.58 -23.86
CA SER A 756 -14.88 -23.27 -24.73
C SER A 756 -14.48 -23.18 -26.19
N ALA A 757 -14.52 -24.31 -26.88
CA ALA A 757 -14.04 -24.41 -28.26
C ALA A 757 -14.76 -23.50 -29.28
N GLY A 758 -16.00 -23.07 -29.00
CA GLY A 758 -16.75 -22.17 -29.88
C GLY A 758 -16.16 -20.76 -29.98
N THR A 759 -15.52 -20.30 -28.90
CA THR A 759 -14.95 -18.96 -28.78
C THR A 759 -13.44 -19.02 -28.70
N GLU A 760 -12.90 -19.88 -27.83
CA GLU A 760 -11.47 -19.85 -27.49
C GLU A 760 -10.58 -20.44 -28.58
N LEU A 761 -11.09 -21.44 -29.32
CA LEU A 761 -10.38 -22.01 -30.47
C LEU A 761 -10.24 -21.02 -31.63
N THR A 762 -11.03 -19.94 -31.64
CA THR A 762 -10.91 -18.87 -32.66
C THR A 762 -9.63 -18.04 -32.46
N PHE A 763 -9.13 -17.96 -31.22
CA PHE A 763 -7.81 -17.39 -30.94
C PHE A 763 -6.71 -18.29 -31.48
N MET A 764 -6.78 -19.60 -31.25
CA MET A 764 -5.79 -20.53 -31.84
C MET A 764 -5.77 -20.51 -33.37
N LYS A 765 -6.93 -20.28 -34.02
CA LYS A 765 -7.08 -20.27 -35.48
C LYS A 765 -6.88 -18.91 -36.14
N ASN A 766 -6.72 -17.84 -35.36
CA ASN A 766 -6.68 -16.46 -35.84
C ASN A 766 -7.92 -16.06 -36.68
N THR A 767 -9.10 -16.53 -36.28
CA THR A 767 -10.38 -16.26 -36.95
C THR A 767 -11.32 -15.37 -36.14
N ASN A 768 -10.90 -14.96 -34.94
CA ASN A 768 -11.69 -14.08 -34.10
C ASN A 768 -11.77 -12.66 -34.71
N PRO A 769 -12.97 -12.05 -34.82
CA PRO A 769 -13.14 -10.68 -35.34
C PRO A 769 -12.25 -9.62 -34.65
N TYR A 770 -11.95 -9.78 -33.36
CA TYR A 770 -11.14 -8.84 -32.58
C TYR A 770 -9.67 -8.72 -33.07
N PHE A 771 -9.17 -9.65 -33.90
CA PHE A 771 -7.85 -9.52 -34.54
C PHE A 771 -7.84 -8.62 -35.78
N ARG A 772 -9.00 -8.14 -36.24
CA ARG A 772 -9.13 -7.33 -37.46
C ARG A 772 -9.96 -6.07 -37.26
N SER A 773 -10.77 -6.04 -36.21
CA SER A 773 -11.68 -4.95 -35.89
C SER A 773 -11.73 -4.73 -34.38
N ARG A 774 -12.08 -3.50 -34.00
CA ARG A 774 -12.26 -3.08 -32.61
C ARG A 774 -13.73 -2.94 -32.34
N PHE A 775 -14.20 -3.43 -31.21
CA PHE A 775 -15.57 -3.16 -30.79
C PHE A 775 -15.61 -1.83 -30.01
N ASP A 776 -16.19 -0.80 -30.61
CA ASP A 776 -16.49 0.45 -29.93
C ASP A 776 -17.65 0.21 -28.95
N GLY A 777 -17.33 0.06 -27.67
CA GLY A 777 -18.29 -0.24 -26.62
C GLY A 777 -19.32 0.87 -26.37
N GLU A 778 -18.98 2.13 -26.62
CA GLU A 778 -19.90 3.27 -26.45
C GLU A 778 -20.94 3.29 -27.56
N ARG A 779 -20.50 3.07 -28.81
CA ARG A 779 -21.37 3.11 -30.00
C ARG A 779 -22.02 1.76 -30.31
N GLY A 780 -21.48 0.67 -29.76
CA GLY A 780 -21.94 -0.70 -29.99
C GLY A 780 -21.67 -1.21 -31.41
N VAL A 781 -20.57 -0.80 -32.04
CA VAL A 781 -20.22 -1.15 -33.43
C VAL A 781 -18.78 -1.65 -33.56
N PHE A 782 -18.53 -2.50 -34.54
CA PHE A 782 -17.16 -2.85 -34.93
C PHE A 782 -16.57 -1.79 -35.86
N VAL A 783 -15.36 -1.33 -35.55
CA VAL A 783 -14.53 -0.46 -36.38
C VAL A 783 -13.50 -1.34 -37.08
N GLU A 784 -13.59 -1.46 -38.40
CA GLU A 784 -12.67 -2.26 -39.19
C GLU A 784 -11.29 -1.60 -39.29
N GLY A 785 -10.23 -2.41 -39.31
CA GLY A 785 -8.84 -1.93 -39.47
C GLY A 785 -8.16 -1.51 -38.16
N GLU A 786 -8.89 -1.49 -37.05
CA GLU A 786 -8.37 -1.23 -35.71
C GLU A 786 -8.45 -2.54 -34.90
N ALA A 787 -7.39 -3.34 -34.78
CA ALA A 787 -7.50 -4.59 -34.01
C ALA A 787 -7.49 -4.35 -32.49
N ASP A 788 -8.45 -4.94 -31.77
CA ASP A 788 -8.52 -4.89 -30.30
C ASP A 788 -7.57 -5.90 -29.63
N LEU A 789 -7.32 -7.03 -30.30
CA LEU A 789 -6.49 -8.10 -29.78
C LEU A 789 -5.26 -8.31 -30.65
N HIS A 790 -4.14 -8.50 -29.98
CA HIS A 790 -2.86 -8.86 -30.57
C HIS A 790 -2.29 -10.06 -29.81
N TYR A 791 -1.43 -10.82 -30.48
CA TYR A 791 -0.68 -11.87 -29.80
C TYR A 791 0.52 -11.28 -29.03
N PRO A 792 0.90 -11.83 -27.86
CA PRO A 792 0.25 -12.96 -27.18
C PRO A 792 -1.07 -12.56 -26.50
N VAL A 793 -2.02 -13.51 -26.40
CA VAL A 793 -3.26 -13.38 -25.62
C VAL A 793 -3.07 -14.15 -24.30
N PRO A 794 -2.71 -13.48 -23.19
CA PRO A 794 -2.24 -14.15 -21.96
C PRO A 794 -3.35 -14.70 -21.05
N PHE A 795 -4.57 -14.19 -21.21
CA PHE A 795 -5.72 -14.54 -20.37
C PHE A 795 -6.90 -14.92 -21.26
N LEU A 796 -7.30 -16.19 -21.22
CA LEU A 796 -8.48 -16.76 -21.88
C LEU A 796 -9.14 -17.76 -20.95
N GLY A 797 -10.45 -17.98 -21.10
CA GLY A 797 -11.24 -18.86 -20.26
C GLY A 797 -12.32 -18.12 -19.47
N TYR A 798 -13.41 -18.82 -19.20
CA TYR A 798 -14.57 -18.30 -18.46
C TYR A 798 -15.41 -19.44 -17.86
N MET A 799 -14.77 -20.58 -17.54
CA MET A 799 -15.44 -21.80 -17.10
C MET A 799 -14.68 -22.41 -15.91
N GLU A 800 -14.34 -21.59 -14.93
CA GLU A 800 -13.46 -21.98 -13.83
C GLU A 800 -14.27 -22.51 -12.64
N VAL A 801 -13.73 -23.55 -12.01
CA VAL A 801 -14.20 -24.07 -10.72
C VAL A 801 -13.03 -24.02 -9.76
N ALA A 802 -13.24 -23.38 -8.62
CA ALA A 802 -12.18 -23.15 -7.66
C ALA A 802 -12.63 -23.39 -6.23
N ARG A 803 -11.67 -23.76 -5.38
CA ARG A 803 -11.85 -23.85 -3.94
C ARG A 803 -11.44 -22.53 -3.29
N VAL A 804 -12.23 -22.06 -2.34
CA VAL A 804 -11.87 -20.93 -1.47
C VAL A 804 -10.77 -21.39 -0.52
N SER A 805 -9.57 -20.87 -0.70
CA SER A 805 -8.38 -21.17 0.13
C SER A 805 -8.23 -20.20 1.30
N GLU A 806 -8.58 -18.93 1.10
CA GLU A 806 -8.58 -17.86 2.10
C GLU A 806 -9.79 -16.95 1.82
N THR A 807 -10.44 -16.43 2.86
CA THR A 807 -11.55 -15.48 2.72
C THR A 807 -11.39 -14.32 3.70
N ARG A 808 -11.55 -13.10 3.19
CA ARG A 808 -11.71 -11.86 3.97
C ARG A 808 -13.05 -11.18 3.67
N ALA A 809 -13.97 -11.92 3.05
CA ALA A 809 -15.30 -11.48 2.69
C ALA A 809 -16.36 -12.26 3.46
N ALA A 810 -17.48 -11.61 3.80
CA ALA A 810 -18.62 -12.30 4.38
C ALA A 810 -19.33 -13.16 3.32
N GLY A 811 -19.88 -14.31 3.74
CA GLY A 811 -20.71 -15.17 2.89
C GLY A 811 -19.99 -16.33 2.17
N PHE A 812 -18.67 -16.44 2.32
CA PHE A 812 -17.85 -17.56 1.83
C PHE A 812 -16.97 -18.10 2.96
N ALA A 813 -16.83 -19.41 3.04
CA ALA A 813 -15.97 -20.10 4.00
C ALA A 813 -14.78 -20.78 3.30
N ASN A 814 -13.66 -20.92 4.02
CA ASN A 814 -12.52 -21.70 3.54
C ASN A 814 -12.97 -23.15 3.28
N GLY A 815 -12.66 -23.66 2.09
CA GLY A 815 -13.06 -24.98 1.61
C GLY A 815 -14.27 -24.98 0.68
N ASP A 816 -15.07 -23.90 0.63
CA ASP A 816 -16.19 -23.77 -0.30
C ASP A 816 -15.72 -23.94 -1.74
N VAL A 817 -16.53 -24.59 -2.57
CA VAL A 817 -16.26 -24.73 -4.00
C VAL A 817 -17.20 -23.80 -4.76
N VAL A 818 -16.63 -22.97 -5.63
CA VAL A 818 -17.36 -21.98 -6.41
C VAL A 818 -17.10 -22.17 -7.91
N ALA A 819 -18.12 -21.94 -8.72
CA ALA A 819 -17.98 -21.75 -10.15
C ALA A 819 -17.90 -20.25 -10.47
N THR A 820 -16.98 -19.85 -11.35
CA THR A 820 -16.69 -18.44 -11.64
C THR A 820 -16.00 -18.25 -13.01
N THR A 821 -15.62 -17.02 -13.35
CA THR A 821 -15.05 -16.62 -14.64
C THR A 821 -13.82 -15.74 -14.45
N PHE A 822 -12.61 -16.29 -14.50
CA PHE A 822 -11.36 -15.53 -14.29
C PHE A 822 -10.19 -15.91 -15.18
N ALA A 823 -10.44 -16.69 -16.24
CA ALA A 823 -9.47 -17.30 -17.16
C ALA A 823 -8.84 -18.60 -16.63
N HIS A 824 -8.22 -19.37 -17.55
CA HIS A 824 -7.48 -20.60 -17.32
C HIS A 824 -6.23 -20.37 -16.46
N LYS A 825 -6.41 -20.00 -15.19
CA LYS A 825 -5.36 -19.70 -14.22
C LYS A 825 -5.29 -20.79 -13.15
N SER A 826 -4.12 -21.02 -12.56
CA SER A 826 -3.94 -21.94 -11.43
C SER A 826 -4.60 -21.45 -10.14
N GLY A 827 -4.89 -20.16 -10.03
CA GLY A 827 -5.62 -19.54 -8.94
C GLY A 827 -5.97 -18.09 -9.29
N HIS A 828 -6.86 -17.50 -8.51
CA HIS A 828 -7.25 -16.09 -8.64
C HIS A 828 -7.68 -15.48 -7.29
N THR A 829 -7.40 -14.21 -7.06
CA THR A 829 -8.03 -13.43 -5.98
C THR A 829 -9.25 -12.71 -6.55
N ALA A 830 -10.43 -13.01 -6.00
CA ALA A 830 -11.72 -12.51 -6.46
C ALA A 830 -12.34 -11.54 -5.45
N ASP A 831 -13.05 -10.55 -5.96
CA ASP A 831 -13.86 -9.61 -5.21
C ASP A 831 -15.33 -10.02 -5.33
N PRO A 832 -15.98 -10.57 -4.27
CA PRO A 832 -17.38 -10.97 -4.34
C PRO A 832 -18.38 -9.86 -4.67
N CYS A 833 -18.00 -8.58 -4.60
CA CYS A 833 -18.85 -7.47 -5.02
C CYS A 833 -18.82 -7.22 -6.53
N HIS A 834 -17.76 -7.66 -7.22
CA HIS A 834 -17.58 -7.45 -8.66
C HIS A 834 -17.61 -8.76 -9.47
N ASP A 835 -17.03 -9.83 -8.92
CA ASP A 835 -16.88 -11.12 -9.59
C ASP A 835 -18.09 -12.02 -9.35
N LEU A 836 -18.48 -12.75 -10.40
CA LEU A 836 -19.54 -13.76 -10.28
C LEU A 836 -18.98 -14.99 -9.56
N LEU A 837 -19.42 -15.20 -8.33
CA LEU A 837 -19.08 -16.37 -7.52
C LEU A 837 -20.36 -17.18 -7.25
N VAL A 838 -20.44 -18.38 -7.82
CA VAL A 838 -21.60 -19.26 -7.66
C VAL A 838 -21.21 -20.45 -6.79
N PRO A 839 -21.63 -20.50 -5.51
CA PRO A 839 -21.37 -21.65 -4.66
C PRO A 839 -21.95 -22.93 -5.27
N LEU A 840 -21.11 -23.96 -5.36
CA LEU A 840 -21.53 -25.29 -5.80
C LEU A 840 -22.01 -26.09 -4.58
N PRO A 841 -23.25 -26.61 -4.60
CA PRO A 841 -23.72 -27.55 -3.60
C PRO A 841 -22.83 -28.79 -3.50
N ILE A 842 -22.64 -29.31 -2.28
CA ILE A 842 -21.76 -30.45 -1.99
C ILE A 842 -22.19 -31.77 -2.68
N ASP A 843 -23.47 -31.87 -3.05
CA ASP A 843 -24.03 -33.00 -3.80
C ASP A 843 -23.72 -32.96 -5.30
N ILE A 844 -23.18 -31.85 -5.80
CA ILE A 844 -22.80 -31.69 -7.21
C ILE A 844 -21.31 -31.94 -7.37
N ASP A 845 -21.00 -32.80 -8.33
CA ASP A 845 -19.64 -33.07 -8.72
C ASP A 845 -18.91 -31.79 -9.19
N PRO A 846 -17.79 -31.39 -8.57
CA PRO A 846 -17.11 -30.13 -8.89
C PRO A 846 -16.75 -29.95 -10.36
N VAL A 847 -16.45 -31.02 -11.11
CA VAL A 847 -16.12 -30.87 -12.54
C VAL A 847 -17.28 -30.31 -13.35
N LEU A 848 -18.53 -30.56 -12.93
CA LEU A 848 -19.72 -30.03 -13.59
C LEU A 848 -19.87 -28.51 -13.40
N GLY A 849 -19.17 -27.96 -12.41
CA GLY A 849 -19.14 -26.53 -12.15
C GLY A 849 -18.64 -25.70 -13.33
N VAL A 850 -17.85 -26.28 -14.25
CA VAL A 850 -17.37 -25.57 -15.45
C VAL A 850 -18.52 -25.04 -16.32
N PHE A 851 -19.71 -25.63 -16.20
CA PHE A 851 -20.90 -25.18 -16.92
C PHE A 851 -21.72 -24.11 -16.17
N VAL A 852 -21.51 -23.92 -14.87
CA VAL A 852 -22.44 -23.20 -13.99
C VAL A 852 -22.36 -21.69 -14.13
N ALA A 853 -21.15 -21.12 -14.20
CA ALA A 853 -20.97 -19.67 -14.19
C ALA A 853 -21.31 -18.99 -15.52
N GLN A 854 -21.20 -19.72 -16.64
CA GLN A 854 -21.26 -19.10 -17.97
C GLN A 854 -21.99 -19.93 -19.05
N MET A 855 -21.55 -21.17 -19.35
CA MET A 855 -22.13 -21.95 -20.45
C MET A 855 -23.62 -22.30 -20.24
N GLY A 856 -23.99 -22.72 -19.04
CA GLY A 856 -25.38 -22.98 -18.67
C GLY A 856 -26.24 -21.72 -18.65
N PRO A 857 -25.77 -20.60 -18.06
CA PRO A 857 -26.44 -19.32 -18.18
C PRO A 857 -26.73 -18.88 -19.62
N ILE A 858 -25.86 -19.17 -20.59
CA ILE A 858 -26.16 -18.91 -22.02
C ILE A 858 -27.37 -19.72 -22.48
N ALA A 859 -27.38 -21.02 -22.20
CA ALA A 859 -28.48 -21.89 -22.58
C ALA A 859 -29.79 -21.49 -21.89
N ALA A 860 -29.75 -21.20 -20.59
CA ALA A 860 -30.88 -20.68 -19.82
C ALA A 860 -31.36 -19.33 -20.36
N ASN A 861 -30.46 -18.41 -20.70
CA ASN A 861 -30.83 -17.13 -21.32
C ASN A 861 -31.49 -17.34 -22.70
N GLY A 862 -31.07 -18.35 -23.45
CA GLY A 862 -31.78 -18.80 -24.65
C GLY A 862 -33.26 -19.08 -24.36
N ILE A 863 -33.54 -19.92 -23.36
CA ILE A 863 -34.91 -20.22 -22.93
C ILE A 863 -35.64 -18.94 -22.50
N LEU A 864 -34.98 -18.08 -21.73
CA LEU A 864 -35.55 -16.80 -21.28
C LEU A 864 -35.93 -15.87 -22.45
N HIS A 865 -35.17 -15.88 -23.54
CA HIS A 865 -35.51 -15.15 -24.76
C HIS A 865 -36.76 -15.73 -25.45
N ALA A 866 -36.97 -17.04 -25.40
CA ALA A 866 -38.22 -17.65 -25.85
C ALA A 866 -39.39 -17.29 -24.92
N ASP A 867 -39.17 -17.23 -23.61
CA ASP A 867 -40.18 -16.80 -22.65
C ASP A 867 -40.58 -15.33 -22.87
N SER A 868 -39.61 -14.46 -23.09
CA SER A 868 -39.85 -13.04 -23.33
C SER A 868 -40.56 -12.77 -24.67
N GLU A 869 -40.39 -13.66 -25.66
CA GLU A 869 -41.18 -13.58 -26.89
C GLU A 869 -42.67 -13.78 -26.62
N ALA A 870 -43.02 -14.74 -25.76
CA ALA A 870 -44.40 -15.03 -25.42
C ALA A 870 -45.00 -14.05 -24.40
N PHE A 871 -44.21 -13.52 -23.46
CA PHE A 871 -44.70 -12.78 -22.29
C PHE A 871 -44.12 -11.36 -22.13
N GLY A 872 -43.27 -10.90 -23.05
CA GLY A 872 -42.59 -9.60 -22.94
C GLY A 872 -41.68 -9.54 -21.71
N SER A 873 -41.84 -8.49 -20.90
CA SER A 873 -41.12 -8.33 -19.63
C SER A 873 -41.80 -9.03 -18.44
N SER A 874 -42.95 -9.67 -18.65
CA SER A 874 -43.76 -10.29 -17.59
C SER A 874 -43.58 -11.81 -17.57
N VAL A 875 -42.33 -12.29 -17.69
CA VAL A 875 -41.99 -13.72 -17.68
C VAL A 875 -42.24 -14.29 -16.28
N PRO A 876 -43.12 -15.29 -16.10
CA PRO A 876 -43.48 -15.80 -14.78
C PRO A 876 -42.43 -16.76 -14.19
N TYR A 877 -41.79 -17.59 -15.01
CA TYR A 877 -40.69 -18.49 -14.65
C TYR A 877 -39.92 -18.93 -15.91
N LEU A 878 -38.72 -19.47 -15.74
CA LEU A 878 -37.90 -19.96 -16.85
C LEU A 878 -38.59 -21.15 -17.52
N GLY A 879 -38.86 -21.04 -18.82
CA GLY A 879 -39.52 -22.07 -19.62
C GLY A 879 -40.99 -21.84 -19.92
N ALA A 880 -41.62 -20.80 -19.34
CA ALA A 880 -43.04 -20.52 -19.53
C ALA A 880 -43.45 -20.35 -21.01
N GLY A 881 -42.56 -19.84 -21.86
CA GLY A 881 -42.78 -19.64 -23.29
C GLY A 881 -42.63 -20.91 -24.13
N ILE A 882 -42.07 -21.98 -23.58
CA ILE A 882 -41.84 -23.25 -24.29
C ILE A 882 -42.57 -24.45 -23.67
N GLU A 883 -43.12 -24.31 -22.47
CA GLU A 883 -43.89 -25.36 -21.82
C GLU A 883 -45.05 -25.81 -22.72
N GLY A 884 -45.17 -27.13 -22.91
CA GLY A 884 -46.16 -27.73 -23.80
C GLY A 884 -45.93 -27.53 -25.30
N ARG A 885 -44.83 -26.88 -25.72
CA ARG A 885 -44.53 -26.59 -27.13
C ARG A 885 -43.49 -27.54 -27.73
N ASN A 886 -43.45 -27.61 -29.05
CA ASN A 886 -42.46 -28.41 -29.78
C ASN A 886 -41.23 -27.58 -30.11
N VAL A 887 -40.08 -28.02 -29.61
CA VAL A 887 -38.81 -27.31 -29.69
C VAL A 887 -37.83 -28.09 -30.57
N VAL A 888 -37.11 -27.37 -31.44
CA VAL A 888 -35.92 -27.91 -32.12
C VAL A 888 -34.70 -27.14 -31.66
N VAL A 889 -33.60 -27.84 -31.41
CA VAL A 889 -32.29 -27.26 -31.18
C VAL A 889 -31.35 -27.65 -32.31
N LEU A 890 -30.89 -26.69 -33.10
CA LEU A 890 -29.86 -26.88 -34.10
C LEU A 890 -28.47 -26.67 -33.48
N GLY A 891 -27.62 -27.66 -33.68
CA GLY A 891 -26.32 -27.81 -33.05
C GLY A 891 -26.37 -28.65 -31.79
N ALA A 892 -25.54 -29.70 -31.76
CA ALA A 892 -25.36 -30.62 -30.64
C ALA A 892 -23.98 -30.43 -29.98
N GLY A 893 -23.46 -29.19 -29.97
CA GLY A 893 -22.33 -28.80 -29.12
C GLY A 893 -22.77 -28.56 -27.67
N THR A 894 -21.84 -28.17 -26.79
CA THR A 894 -22.12 -27.93 -25.36
C THR A 894 -23.36 -27.07 -25.13
N VAL A 895 -23.42 -25.87 -25.72
CA VAL A 895 -24.55 -24.94 -25.54
C VAL A 895 -25.87 -25.53 -26.07
N GLY A 896 -25.83 -26.21 -27.22
CA GLY A 896 -27.02 -26.82 -27.82
C GLY A 896 -27.59 -27.96 -26.98
N LEU A 897 -26.73 -28.87 -26.50
CA LEU A 897 -27.15 -29.95 -25.60
C LEU A 897 -27.70 -29.40 -24.28
N MET A 898 -27.05 -28.40 -23.68
CA MET A 898 -27.58 -27.75 -22.47
C MET A 898 -28.94 -27.09 -22.72
N THR A 899 -29.11 -26.42 -23.87
CA THR A 899 -30.39 -25.78 -24.25
C THR A 899 -31.50 -26.82 -24.41
N ALA A 900 -31.19 -27.97 -25.02
CA ALA A 900 -32.14 -29.07 -25.17
C ALA A 900 -32.55 -29.69 -23.83
N LEU A 901 -31.58 -29.89 -22.92
CA LEU A 901 -31.85 -30.40 -21.57
C LEU A 901 -32.67 -29.40 -20.74
N PHE A 902 -32.39 -28.10 -20.85
CA PHE A 902 -33.25 -27.07 -20.25
C PHE A 902 -34.66 -27.10 -20.83
N ALA A 903 -34.81 -27.18 -22.17
CA ALA A 903 -36.12 -27.25 -22.80
C ALA A 903 -36.93 -28.46 -22.33
N GLN A 904 -36.28 -29.63 -22.20
CA GLN A 904 -36.90 -30.84 -21.66
C GLN A 904 -37.31 -30.67 -20.20
N LYS A 905 -36.41 -30.13 -19.35
CA LYS A 905 -36.68 -29.85 -17.93
C LYS A 905 -37.82 -28.85 -17.74
N CYS A 906 -37.92 -27.84 -18.60
CA CYS A 906 -38.94 -26.81 -18.59
C CYS A 906 -40.30 -27.26 -19.18
N GLY A 907 -40.44 -28.53 -19.54
CA GLY A 907 -41.73 -29.10 -19.96
C GLY A 907 -42.09 -28.88 -21.42
N ALA A 908 -41.10 -28.67 -22.32
CA ALA A 908 -41.37 -28.73 -23.76
C ALA A 908 -41.95 -30.10 -24.13
N SER A 909 -43.03 -30.13 -24.92
CA SER A 909 -43.75 -31.37 -25.30
C SER A 909 -42.86 -32.33 -26.08
N ASN A 910 -42.05 -31.80 -26.99
CA ASN A 910 -41.07 -32.56 -27.75
C ASN A 910 -39.81 -31.71 -27.94
N VAL A 911 -38.64 -32.33 -27.78
CA VAL A 911 -37.34 -31.69 -28.02
C VAL A 911 -36.57 -32.55 -29.03
N ILE A 912 -36.23 -31.97 -30.18
CA ILE A 912 -35.38 -32.61 -31.19
C ILE A 912 -34.09 -31.82 -31.31
N VAL A 913 -32.95 -32.49 -31.19
CA VAL A 913 -31.63 -31.95 -31.48
C VAL A 913 -31.22 -32.33 -32.90
N ALA A 914 -30.73 -31.39 -33.71
CA ALA A 914 -30.22 -31.69 -35.04
C ALA A 914 -28.80 -31.15 -35.23
N ASP A 915 -27.88 -32.00 -35.69
CA ASP A 915 -26.49 -31.65 -35.97
C ASP A 915 -25.97 -32.55 -37.11
N PRO A 916 -25.12 -32.08 -38.04
CA PRO A 916 -24.58 -32.94 -39.10
C PRO A 916 -23.55 -33.97 -38.59
N SER A 917 -22.99 -33.83 -37.39
CA SER A 917 -22.03 -34.80 -36.84
C SER A 917 -22.75 -35.99 -36.21
N GLN A 918 -22.54 -37.19 -36.76
CA GLN A 918 -23.07 -38.43 -36.20
C GLN A 918 -22.60 -38.67 -34.76
N PHE A 919 -21.34 -38.35 -34.44
CA PHE A 919 -20.83 -38.40 -33.07
C PHE A 919 -21.67 -37.57 -32.12
N ARG A 920 -21.98 -36.31 -32.47
CA ARG A 920 -22.78 -35.43 -31.61
C ARG A 920 -24.25 -35.84 -31.54
N GLN A 921 -24.82 -36.37 -32.63
CA GLN A 921 -26.15 -36.97 -32.60
C GLN A 921 -26.21 -38.16 -31.62
N ASN A 922 -25.21 -39.05 -31.65
CA ASN A 922 -25.13 -40.16 -30.72
C ASN A 922 -25.02 -39.68 -29.26
N ARG A 923 -24.25 -38.63 -28.99
CA ARG A 923 -24.18 -38.02 -27.65
C ARG A 923 -25.50 -37.42 -27.18
N ALA A 924 -26.26 -36.80 -28.08
CA ALA A 924 -27.62 -36.34 -27.76
C ALA A 924 -28.54 -37.53 -27.41
N HIS A 925 -28.43 -38.66 -28.12
CA HIS A 925 -29.15 -39.88 -27.79
C HIS A 925 -28.74 -40.48 -26.43
N ASP A 926 -27.45 -40.51 -26.12
CA ASP A 926 -26.94 -40.96 -24.81
C ASP A 926 -27.50 -40.11 -23.66
N LEU A 927 -27.76 -38.82 -23.90
CA LEU A 927 -28.42 -37.89 -22.96
C LEU A 927 -29.95 -38.06 -22.91
N GLY A 928 -30.53 -39.01 -23.63
CA GLY A 928 -31.98 -39.25 -23.67
C GLY A 928 -32.76 -38.28 -24.56
N LEU A 929 -32.09 -37.56 -25.47
CA LEU A 929 -32.72 -36.63 -26.41
C LEU A 929 -32.96 -37.31 -27.76
N ALA A 930 -34.04 -36.91 -28.44
CA ALA A 930 -34.23 -37.27 -29.84
C ALA A 930 -33.24 -36.47 -30.70
N ALA A 931 -32.44 -37.16 -31.52
CA ALA A 931 -31.47 -36.54 -32.40
C ALA A 931 -31.62 -36.99 -33.86
N MET A 932 -31.26 -36.13 -34.80
CA MET A 932 -31.25 -36.47 -36.24
C MET A 932 -30.30 -35.57 -37.04
N GLU A 933 -30.17 -35.87 -38.33
CA GLU A 933 -29.42 -35.06 -39.29
C GLU A 933 -30.07 -33.67 -39.48
N GLU A 934 -29.24 -32.62 -39.45
CA GLU A 934 -29.66 -31.22 -39.54
C GLU A 934 -30.49 -30.93 -40.80
N GLU A 935 -30.13 -31.48 -41.96
CA GLU A 935 -30.82 -31.17 -43.23
C GLU A 935 -32.22 -31.79 -43.34
N LEU A 936 -32.49 -32.84 -42.54
CA LEU A 936 -33.74 -33.59 -42.57
C LEU A 936 -34.76 -33.10 -41.54
N VAL A 937 -34.32 -32.33 -40.53
CA VAL A 937 -35.16 -31.95 -39.39
C VAL A 937 -36.40 -31.17 -39.80
N TRP A 938 -36.26 -30.21 -40.74
CA TRP A 938 -37.38 -29.39 -41.17
C TRP A 938 -38.46 -30.25 -41.85
N GLN A 939 -38.08 -31.26 -42.65
CA GLN A 939 -39.04 -32.16 -43.30
C GLN A 939 -39.77 -32.98 -42.25
N TYR A 940 -39.03 -33.51 -41.28
CA TYR A 940 -39.57 -34.31 -40.20
C TYR A 940 -40.62 -33.54 -39.40
N VAL A 941 -40.29 -32.33 -38.93
CA VAL A 941 -41.20 -31.55 -38.09
C VAL A 941 -42.36 -30.97 -38.87
N LYS A 942 -42.16 -30.55 -40.14
CA LYS A 942 -43.26 -30.07 -41.00
C LYS A 942 -44.24 -31.19 -41.35
N ALA A 943 -43.79 -32.45 -41.35
CA ALA A 943 -44.66 -33.60 -41.57
C ALA A 943 -45.42 -34.01 -40.31
N ARG A 944 -44.78 -33.95 -39.13
CA ARG A 944 -45.32 -34.52 -37.88
C ARG A 944 -45.95 -33.51 -36.92
N TRP A 945 -45.48 -32.28 -36.91
CA TRP A 945 -45.97 -31.23 -36.01
C TRP A 945 -46.82 -30.26 -36.81
N HIS A 946 -48.15 -30.42 -36.75
CA HIS A 946 -49.09 -29.57 -37.45
C HIS A 946 -50.33 -29.27 -36.61
N ASN A 947 -50.79 -28.02 -36.63
CA ASN A 947 -52.00 -27.57 -35.94
C ASN A 947 -53.19 -27.35 -36.91
N GLY A 948 -53.08 -27.91 -38.12
CA GLY A 948 -54.09 -27.81 -39.19
C GLY A 948 -53.69 -26.86 -40.33
N GLY A 949 -54.19 -27.11 -41.54
CA GLY A 949 -53.91 -26.28 -42.71
C GLY A 949 -52.41 -26.14 -43.05
N ARG A 950 -51.95 -24.89 -43.21
CA ARG A 950 -50.55 -24.53 -43.49
C ARG A 950 -49.70 -24.31 -42.23
N ASP A 951 -50.28 -24.51 -41.05
CA ASP A 951 -49.61 -24.28 -39.77
C ASP A 951 -48.86 -25.53 -39.31
N ARG A 952 -47.59 -25.61 -39.71
CA ARG A 952 -46.73 -26.79 -39.53
C ARG A 952 -45.31 -26.39 -39.17
N GLY A 953 -44.64 -27.18 -38.34
CA GLY A 953 -43.24 -26.99 -37.94
C GLY A 953 -43.06 -26.82 -36.44
N ALA A 954 -41.85 -26.50 -36.03
CA ALA A 954 -41.52 -26.21 -34.64
C ALA A 954 -42.13 -24.89 -34.16
N ASP A 955 -42.49 -24.82 -32.89
CA ASP A 955 -43.01 -23.58 -32.27
C ASP A 955 -41.86 -22.60 -32.01
N VAL A 956 -40.73 -23.11 -31.51
CA VAL A 956 -39.50 -22.36 -31.26
C VAL A 956 -38.31 -23.18 -31.75
N VAL A 957 -37.35 -22.53 -32.40
CA VAL A 957 -36.08 -23.15 -32.79
C VAL A 957 -34.92 -22.43 -32.11
N PHE A 958 -34.10 -23.15 -31.38
CA PHE A 958 -32.83 -22.65 -30.86
C PHE A 958 -31.72 -22.99 -31.86
N GLN A 959 -30.88 -22.02 -32.22
CA GLN A 959 -29.73 -22.22 -33.08
C GLN A 959 -28.44 -21.94 -32.30
N THR A 960 -27.48 -22.85 -32.32
CA THR A 960 -26.21 -22.73 -31.56
C THR A 960 -24.96 -22.87 -32.42
N ARG A 961 -25.10 -23.12 -33.73
CA ARG A 961 -24.00 -23.26 -34.67
C ARG A 961 -23.75 -21.96 -35.43
N ALA A 962 -22.49 -21.52 -35.41
CA ALA A 962 -21.98 -20.34 -36.12
C ALA A 962 -21.87 -20.55 -37.65
N GLN A 963 -22.93 -21.04 -38.29
CA GLN A 963 -23.02 -21.25 -39.74
C GLN A 963 -24.33 -20.70 -40.28
N ALA A 964 -24.24 -19.90 -41.35
CA ALA A 964 -25.42 -19.25 -41.96
C ALA A 964 -26.39 -20.27 -42.59
N THR A 965 -25.89 -21.41 -43.05
CA THR A 965 -26.69 -22.55 -43.52
C THR A 965 -27.57 -23.09 -42.41
N SER A 966 -27.01 -23.31 -41.22
CA SER A 966 -27.76 -23.77 -40.06
C SER A 966 -28.83 -22.75 -39.63
N LEU A 967 -28.54 -21.44 -39.67
CA LEU A 967 -29.56 -20.41 -39.40
C LEU A 967 -30.70 -20.44 -40.43
N HIS A 968 -30.39 -20.64 -41.71
CA HIS A 968 -31.42 -20.79 -42.73
C HIS A 968 -32.27 -22.05 -42.53
N THR A 969 -31.66 -23.19 -42.16
CA THR A 969 -32.40 -24.40 -41.78
C THR A 969 -33.29 -24.17 -40.56
N ALA A 970 -32.85 -23.37 -39.58
CA ALA A 970 -33.67 -23.01 -38.41
C ALA A 970 -34.96 -22.30 -38.83
N LEU A 971 -34.85 -21.31 -39.73
CA LEU A 971 -35.99 -20.59 -40.29
C LEU A 971 -36.96 -21.53 -41.02
N LYS A 972 -36.43 -22.44 -41.83
CA LYS A 972 -37.23 -23.42 -42.57
C LYS A 972 -38.00 -24.39 -41.65
N THR A 973 -37.45 -24.67 -40.47
CA THR A 973 -37.99 -25.61 -39.48
C THR A 973 -39.20 -25.05 -38.72
N LEU A 974 -39.28 -23.73 -38.57
CA LEU A 974 -40.35 -23.05 -37.82
C LEU A 974 -41.72 -23.12 -38.50
N ARG A 975 -42.78 -23.15 -37.69
CA ARG A 975 -44.14 -22.83 -38.13
C ARG A 975 -44.30 -21.34 -38.49
N PRO A 976 -45.35 -20.95 -39.26
CA PRO A 976 -45.61 -19.55 -39.53
C PRO A 976 -45.66 -18.70 -38.26
N GLN A 977 -45.09 -17.50 -38.33
CA GLN A 977 -44.93 -16.55 -37.22
C GLN A 977 -44.05 -17.05 -36.06
N GLY A 978 -43.35 -18.16 -36.23
CA GLY A 978 -42.41 -18.68 -35.23
C GLY A 978 -41.12 -17.85 -35.13
N THR A 979 -40.35 -18.11 -34.07
CA THR A 979 -39.14 -17.37 -33.75
C THR A 979 -37.93 -18.30 -33.62
N VAL A 980 -36.82 -17.93 -34.28
CA VAL A 980 -35.50 -18.51 -34.01
C VAL A 980 -34.85 -17.74 -32.87
N ILE A 981 -34.44 -18.44 -31.82
CA ILE A 981 -33.54 -17.91 -30.79
C ILE A 981 -32.12 -18.34 -31.14
N ASP A 982 -31.30 -17.38 -31.57
CA ASP A 982 -29.95 -17.62 -32.08
C ASP A 982 -28.90 -17.30 -31.01
N LEU A 983 -28.20 -18.33 -30.57
CA LEU A 983 -27.12 -18.30 -29.57
C LEU A 983 -25.73 -18.41 -30.21
N ALA A 984 -25.65 -18.47 -31.54
CA ALA A 984 -24.40 -18.70 -32.25
C ALA A 984 -23.52 -17.44 -32.33
N PHE A 985 -22.20 -17.63 -32.22
CA PHE A 985 -21.19 -16.57 -32.42
C PHE A 985 -20.54 -16.68 -33.81
N TYR A 986 -21.01 -15.87 -34.76
CA TYR A 986 -20.53 -15.87 -36.14
C TYR A 986 -19.18 -15.16 -36.29
N GLN A 987 -18.24 -15.81 -36.97
CA GLN A 987 -16.90 -15.26 -37.28
C GLN A 987 -16.83 -14.64 -38.68
N GLY A 988 -17.91 -14.72 -39.47
CA GLY A 988 -17.98 -14.25 -40.86
C GLY A 988 -19.40 -13.89 -41.28
N GLY A 989 -19.56 -13.52 -42.55
CA GLY A 989 -20.85 -13.11 -43.13
C GLY A 989 -21.88 -14.24 -43.29
N ALA A 990 -23.08 -13.88 -43.75
CA ALA A 990 -24.24 -14.77 -43.84
C ALA A 990 -24.71 -15.04 -45.28
N GLN A 991 -23.80 -15.39 -46.19
CA GLN A 991 -24.10 -15.54 -47.63
C GLN A 991 -25.17 -16.61 -47.92
N ALA A 992 -25.30 -17.63 -47.06
CA ALA A 992 -26.29 -18.70 -47.21
C ALA A 992 -27.68 -18.35 -46.65
N LEU A 993 -27.84 -17.21 -45.98
CA LEU A 993 -29.11 -16.83 -45.35
C LEU A 993 -30.06 -16.15 -46.36
N ARG A 994 -31.15 -16.85 -46.72
CA ARG A 994 -32.11 -16.38 -47.73
C ARG A 994 -33.37 -15.79 -47.08
N LEU A 995 -33.34 -14.48 -46.80
CA LEU A 995 -34.45 -13.80 -46.11
C LEU A 995 -35.71 -13.60 -46.99
N GLY A 996 -35.58 -13.68 -48.32
CA GLY A 996 -36.72 -13.58 -49.24
C GLY A 996 -37.57 -14.86 -49.34
N GLU A 997 -37.12 -15.97 -48.75
CA GLU A 997 -37.79 -17.29 -48.83
C GLU A 997 -38.73 -17.48 -47.63
N GLU A 998 -38.51 -18.51 -46.80
CA GLU A 998 -39.40 -18.86 -45.68
C GLU A 998 -39.55 -17.73 -44.67
N PHE A 999 -38.50 -16.93 -44.44
CA PHE A 999 -38.54 -15.80 -43.51
C PHE A 999 -39.63 -14.79 -43.89
N HIS A 1000 -39.60 -14.30 -45.13
CA HIS A 1000 -40.59 -13.34 -45.64
C HIS A 1000 -41.98 -13.96 -45.76
N HIS A 1001 -42.09 -15.17 -46.33
CA HIS A 1001 -43.39 -15.78 -46.65
C HIS A 1001 -44.14 -16.29 -45.42
N ASN A 1002 -43.43 -16.71 -44.36
CA ASN A 1002 -44.04 -17.23 -43.15
C ASN A 1002 -44.07 -16.21 -42.00
N GLY A 1003 -43.55 -14.99 -42.21
CA GLY A 1003 -43.53 -13.92 -41.19
C GLY A 1003 -42.68 -14.30 -39.97
N LEU A 1004 -41.52 -14.91 -40.17
CA LEU A 1004 -40.69 -15.44 -39.10
C LEU A 1004 -39.88 -14.35 -38.39
N ASN A 1005 -39.43 -14.65 -37.17
CA ASN A 1005 -38.57 -13.78 -36.39
C ASN A 1005 -37.21 -14.43 -36.11
N ILE A 1006 -36.17 -13.60 -35.99
CA ILE A 1006 -34.85 -14.00 -35.47
C ILE A 1006 -34.56 -13.12 -34.25
N ARG A 1007 -34.20 -13.75 -33.12
CA ARG A 1007 -33.79 -13.08 -31.89
C ARG A 1007 -32.43 -13.60 -31.49
N CYS A 1008 -31.44 -12.71 -31.40
CA CYS A 1008 -30.14 -13.06 -30.84
C CYS A 1008 -30.24 -13.10 -29.31
N ALA A 1009 -29.78 -14.21 -28.72
CA ALA A 1009 -29.58 -14.35 -27.28
C ALA A 1009 -28.08 -14.36 -27.01
N GLN A 1010 -27.57 -13.25 -26.46
CA GLN A 1010 -26.14 -13.05 -26.20
C GLN A 1010 -25.82 -13.30 -24.73
N ILE A 1011 -24.60 -13.77 -24.46
CA ILE A 1011 -24.11 -14.18 -23.14
C ILE A 1011 -24.21 -13.11 -22.04
N ASN A 1012 -24.10 -11.82 -22.40
CA ASN A 1012 -24.00 -10.71 -21.45
C ASN A 1012 -25.27 -9.85 -21.40
N ARG A 1013 -26.32 -10.21 -22.15
CA ARG A 1013 -27.53 -9.41 -22.27
C ARG A 1013 -28.75 -10.32 -22.28
N VAL A 1014 -29.55 -10.21 -21.23
CA VAL A 1014 -30.88 -10.82 -21.16
C VAL A 1014 -31.91 -9.95 -21.90
N PRO A 1015 -33.15 -10.42 -22.13
CA PRO A 1015 -34.17 -9.62 -22.78
C PRO A 1015 -34.40 -8.27 -22.08
N ARG A 1016 -34.71 -7.24 -22.87
CA ARG A 1016 -34.87 -5.86 -22.37
C ARG A 1016 -35.96 -5.80 -21.31
N GLY A 1017 -35.62 -5.23 -20.15
CA GLY A 1017 -36.53 -5.10 -19.00
C GLY A 1017 -36.48 -6.26 -18.01
N LEU A 1018 -35.78 -7.36 -18.32
CA LEU A 1018 -35.64 -8.51 -17.42
C LEU A 1018 -34.33 -8.52 -16.61
N GLY A 1019 -33.39 -7.60 -16.86
CA GLY A 1019 -32.08 -7.60 -16.21
C GLY A 1019 -32.09 -7.52 -14.70
N ALA A 1020 -33.12 -6.91 -14.09
CA ALA A 1020 -33.24 -6.81 -12.64
C ALA A 1020 -33.77 -8.09 -11.98
N SER A 1021 -34.51 -8.94 -12.70
CA SER A 1021 -35.09 -10.19 -12.19
C SER A 1021 -34.37 -11.44 -12.68
N TRP A 1022 -33.61 -11.31 -13.77
CA TRP A 1022 -32.83 -12.37 -14.41
C TRP A 1022 -31.38 -11.93 -14.58
N ASP A 1023 -30.72 -11.70 -13.45
CA ASP A 1023 -29.28 -11.44 -13.44
C ASP A 1023 -28.48 -12.74 -13.68
N ARG A 1024 -27.15 -12.61 -13.78
CA ARG A 1024 -26.25 -13.75 -14.01
C ARG A 1024 -26.32 -14.77 -12.88
N CYS A 1025 -26.45 -14.31 -11.64
CA CYS A 1025 -26.57 -15.19 -10.47
C CYS A 1025 -27.80 -16.07 -10.59
N ARG A 1026 -28.96 -15.50 -10.95
CA ARG A 1026 -30.20 -16.25 -11.14
C ARG A 1026 -30.08 -17.30 -12.24
N LEU A 1027 -29.51 -16.94 -13.39
CA LEU A 1027 -29.30 -17.87 -14.51
C LEU A 1027 -28.33 -19.01 -14.15
N ALA A 1028 -27.29 -18.71 -13.37
CA ALA A 1028 -26.38 -19.72 -12.85
C ALA A 1028 -27.08 -20.67 -11.87
N GLN A 1029 -27.98 -20.17 -11.01
CA GLN A 1029 -28.77 -21.01 -10.12
C GLN A 1029 -29.72 -21.96 -10.87
N GLU A 1030 -30.30 -21.52 -12.00
CA GLU A 1030 -31.08 -22.41 -12.87
C GLU A 1030 -30.20 -23.54 -13.45
N THR A 1031 -28.94 -23.23 -13.72
CA THR A 1031 -27.94 -24.21 -14.16
C THR A 1031 -27.57 -25.18 -13.05
N VAL A 1032 -27.36 -24.72 -11.82
CA VAL A 1032 -27.20 -25.60 -10.64
C VAL A 1032 -28.40 -26.55 -10.52
N GLY A 1033 -29.61 -26.03 -10.69
CA GLY A 1033 -30.82 -26.84 -10.70
C GLY A 1033 -30.86 -27.86 -11.86
N LEU A 1034 -30.23 -27.60 -12.99
CA LEU A 1034 -30.09 -28.56 -14.09
C LEU A 1034 -29.05 -29.63 -13.76
N MET A 1035 -27.93 -29.24 -13.16
CA MET A 1035 -26.88 -30.18 -12.71
C MET A 1035 -27.42 -31.17 -11.67
N ARG A 1036 -28.32 -30.74 -10.77
CA ARG A 1036 -28.98 -31.67 -9.84
C ARG A 1036 -29.84 -32.74 -10.51
N SER A 1037 -30.50 -32.42 -11.62
CA SER A 1037 -31.40 -33.37 -12.29
C SER A 1037 -30.71 -34.21 -13.37
N HIS A 1038 -29.71 -33.65 -14.07
CA HIS A 1038 -29.07 -34.29 -15.23
C HIS A 1038 -27.55 -34.43 -15.09
N GLY A 1039 -26.97 -34.10 -13.93
CA GLY A 1039 -25.52 -34.01 -13.73
C GLY A 1039 -24.75 -35.27 -14.06
N SER A 1040 -25.25 -36.46 -13.68
CA SER A 1040 -24.61 -37.73 -14.03
C SER A 1040 -24.50 -37.92 -15.54
N ALA A 1041 -25.61 -37.71 -16.27
CA ALA A 1041 -25.61 -37.86 -17.72
C ALA A 1041 -24.72 -36.81 -18.41
N ILE A 1042 -24.69 -35.57 -17.89
CA ILE A 1042 -23.80 -34.50 -18.38
C ILE A 1042 -22.33 -34.87 -18.15
N ARG A 1043 -21.99 -35.37 -16.96
CA ARG A 1043 -20.63 -35.85 -16.61
C ARG A 1043 -20.20 -36.95 -17.59
N ASP A 1044 -21.04 -37.95 -17.79
CA ASP A 1044 -20.69 -39.17 -18.54
C ASP A 1044 -20.66 -38.96 -20.06
N HIS A 1045 -21.47 -38.04 -20.59
CA HIS A 1045 -21.68 -37.93 -22.04
C HIS A 1045 -21.26 -36.58 -22.64
N MET A 1046 -21.14 -35.49 -21.88
CA MET A 1046 -20.74 -34.18 -22.39
C MET A 1046 -19.26 -33.86 -22.15
N ILE A 1047 -18.69 -34.29 -21.02
CA ILE A 1047 -17.25 -34.10 -20.73
C ILE A 1047 -16.48 -35.22 -21.43
N THR A 1048 -15.90 -34.93 -22.58
CA THR A 1048 -15.22 -35.96 -23.39
C THR A 1048 -13.72 -36.05 -23.11
N HIS A 1049 -13.11 -34.99 -22.61
CA HIS A 1049 -11.68 -34.96 -22.25
C HIS A 1049 -11.49 -34.27 -20.91
N VAL A 1050 -10.73 -34.94 -20.03
CA VAL A 1050 -10.17 -34.34 -18.82
C VAL A 1050 -8.65 -34.41 -18.96
N VAL A 1051 -8.02 -33.26 -19.15
CA VAL A 1051 -6.60 -33.15 -19.49
C VAL A 1051 -5.87 -32.52 -18.30
N PRO A 1052 -4.73 -33.06 -17.83
CA PRO A 1052 -3.91 -32.37 -16.84
C PRO A 1052 -3.56 -30.95 -17.31
N PHE A 1053 -3.64 -29.97 -16.42
CA PHE A 1053 -3.45 -28.56 -16.81
C PHE A 1053 -2.07 -28.34 -17.44
N ASP A 1054 -1.01 -28.99 -16.93
CA ASP A 1054 0.35 -28.87 -17.49
C ASP A 1054 0.46 -29.35 -18.95
N ASP A 1055 -0.42 -30.26 -19.39
CA ASP A 1055 -0.45 -30.78 -20.77
C ASP A 1055 -1.29 -29.91 -21.72
N ALA A 1056 -1.98 -28.90 -21.19
CA ALA A 1056 -2.94 -28.09 -21.94
C ALA A 1056 -2.35 -27.41 -23.19
N PRO A 1057 -1.14 -26.80 -23.16
CA PRO A 1057 -0.59 -26.16 -24.36
C PRO A 1057 -0.37 -27.16 -25.51
N GLN A 1058 0.17 -28.34 -25.19
CA GLN A 1058 0.43 -29.38 -26.18
C GLN A 1058 -0.87 -29.97 -26.71
N PHE A 1059 -1.86 -30.20 -25.84
CA PHE A 1059 -3.19 -30.68 -26.23
C PHE A 1059 -3.90 -29.69 -27.17
N LEU A 1060 -3.83 -28.39 -26.90
CA LEU A 1060 -4.44 -27.37 -27.76
C LEU A 1060 -3.77 -27.30 -29.15
N ALA A 1061 -2.46 -27.44 -29.21
CA ALA A 1061 -1.73 -27.52 -30.49
C ALA A 1061 -2.16 -28.75 -31.31
N ASP A 1062 -2.32 -29.89 -30.64
CA ASP A 1062 -2.81 -31.13 -31.25
C ASP A 1062 -4.26 -31.01 -31.73
N LEU A 1063 -5.13 -30.39 -30.94
CA LEU A 1063 -6.55 -30.18 -31.23
C LEU A 1063 -6.77 -29.41 -32.55
N VAL A 1064 -5.92 -28.42 -32.84
CA VAL A 1064 -5.97 -27.65 -34.08
C VAL A 1064 -5.52 -28.48 -35.28
N THR A 1065 -4.50 -29.32 -35.08
CA THR A 1065 -3.81 -30.08 -36.12
C THR A 1065 -4.59 -31.34 -36.51
N ASN A 1066 -4.93 -32.17 -35.52
CA ASN A 1066 -5.51 -33.50 -35.72
C ASN A 1066 -7.05 -33.51 -35.61
N ARG A 1067 -7.67 -32.46 -35.06
CA ARG A 1067 -9.12 -32.27 -34.96
C ARG A 1067 -9.89 -33.52 -34.48
N PRO A 1068 -9.54 -34.10 -33.32
CA PRO A 1068 -10.30 -35.21 -32.75
C PRO A 1068 -11.77 -34.81 -32.49
N GLU A 1069 -12.66 -35.80 -32.40
CA GLU A 1069 -14.06 -35.56 -32.02
C GLU A 1069 -14.17 -35.26 -30.51
N PHE A 1070 -14.83 -34.17 -30.15
CA PHE A 1070 -15.05 -33.78 -28.74
C PHE A 1070 -16.34 -32.97 -28.56
N LEU A 1071 -16.79 -32.86 -27.31
CA LEU A 1071 -17.87 -31.95 -26.89
C LEU A 1071 -17.33 -30.90 -25.92
N GLN A 1072 -17.06 -31.29 -24.67
CA GLN A 1072 -16.44 -30.43 -23.66
C GLN A 1072 -15.06 -30.97 -23.27
N ILE A 1073 -14.07 -30.09 -23.29
CA ILE A 1073 -12.74 -30.32 -22.74
C ILE A 1073 -12.65 -29.62 -21.39
N VAL A 1074 -12.07 -30.30 -20.40
CA VAL A 1074 -11.83 -29.76 -19.06
C VAL A 1074 -10.36 -29.95 -18.72
N PHE A 1075 -9.70 -28.88 -18.29
CA PHE A 1075 -8.36 -28.97 -17.70
C PHE A 1075 -8.48 -29.22 -16.20
N LYS A 1076 -7.83 -30.26 -15.69
CA LYS A 1076 -7.71 -30.57 -14.26
C LYS A 1076 -6.44 -29.90 -13.72
N VAL A 1077 -6.58 -28.94 -12.81
CA VAL A 1077 -5.48 -28.09 -12.34
C VAL A 1077 -4.84 -28.64 -11.06
N GLN A 1078 -5.64 -29.08 -10.10
CA GLN A 1078 -5.18 -29.68 -8.85
C GLN A 1078 -5.78 -31.07 -8.65
N GLU A 1079 -5.11 -31.92 -7.85
CA GLU A 1079 -5.55 -33.30 -7.58
C GLU A 1079 -6.75 -33.43 -6.65
#